data_AF-A0A812LZA5-F1
#
_entry.id   AF-A0A812LZA5-F1
#
_cell.length_a   1.000
_cell.length_b   1.000
_cell.length_c   1.000
_cell.angle_alpha   90.00
_cell.angle_beta   90.00
_cell.angle_gamma   90.00
#
_symmetry.space_group_name_H-M   'P 1'
#
loop_
_entity.id
_entity.type
_entity.pdbx_description
1 polymer ?
#
loop_
_entity_poly.entity_id
_entity_poly.type
_entity_poly.pdbx_seq_one_letter_code
_entity_poly.pdbx_strand_id
1 'polypeptide(L)'
;MAPRLAAVAFGLFSLAEANLGLLGQYASYDARMPIEKAAEMVREVEQNLQQSAGAAAQVQGNPPCPQVPHRFSAQMTFVNTDSGYPAKGPGFFAQDVDLKAMRMETIRPFLGKIKGMDTNLTMLSIGNHSWDLTGNNEPMCRVLPMFGTQRFHDMFAWAANPALSEYVGPHVVAGHSCDLWRFRFGSKTLNQTLCADGNIPVELVISINNASGTTVKKMLASYQFSQVTSQVDQTLLEKPSICDSLAPPCENGRDVGPVTVDAYVFHPGISAIDYNIEDQNVADLRGDALFICMDCLQNQSSFIDHNYTRISRYTLQISPAFGQYALCNGYPDTVPPGPECMGGDPRLVGKEAPFFAGDGENRCSAESSIGFWYGLPKAGHCSAGEVPKKSAWESGCTWSILKRHKTIKQTCLLNDHHYLSYCQADFKEGKGFPRSEAALLAAFSSEDPSKGGCADIGGFPERLLVSATCGTWPKEGLAPWNSKAGVREGGATGEEAARQKILQLREHAQRARRMLLGISRHRDPGLPQDVGELDMPIFKVLSCDVQSFYHEGRWAQLLIAAAGVDSGSKIRQAASGAPELPKPLSLLFQALHRAIPGRLNWQPKPYMALVRMLLEVVHAEAMPLFVHSAAHKVASTAMQTVASQVRKVLQEAQSAEDAGAWLVDVFCEEWEQHKAGLPHLPEFFADPRRLAPPEGGSAVGVGRRSSMQRPSIVVAAQHAVRSLLMCRRLVRSLPGAVPKAEEQPGGPQWLRYSDEPLPIQLPMEASGRLREGGVVELRNYTCICCSVASAKKVQRQLLLDPTWLILAEPDVSGSDSSTTAVVTTVWPIWQVQSLIDRSDPRTLQIGMNAHKPGMRPGEAIAYNPPVCTYFTLTLNFDDVKKCNEAAVHLQTRRRGVRGQMLQKAASFFEQCQAGQTNSADHDAPVALESVTSSIF
;
A
#
# COMPACT_ATOMS: atom_id res chain seq x y z
N MET A 1 -33.47 25.60 1.99
CA MET A 1 -33.12 24.49 1.08
C MET A 1 -31.81 24.72 0.32
N ALA A 2 -31.58 25.89 -0.30
CA ALA A 2 -30.26 26.29 -0.84
C ALA A 2 -29.05 26.05 0.11
N PRO A 3 -29.16 26.16 1.46
CA PRO A 3 -28.03 25.89 2.36
C PRO A 3 -27.61 24.41 2.45
N ARG A 4 -28.53 23.46 2.19
CA ARG A 4 -28.24 22.01 2.30
C ARG A 4 -27.49 21.50 1.06
N LEU A 5 -27.81 22.04 -0.12
CA LEU A 5 -27.08 21.79 -1.37
C LEU A 5 -25.72 22.51 -1.40
N ALA A 6 -25.66 23.72 -0.83
CA ALA A 6 -24.39 24.38 -0.56
C ALA A 6 -23.52 23.54 0.37
N ALA A 7 -24.06 22.90 1.41
CA ALA A 7 -23.28 22.05 2.31
C ALA A 7 -22.67 20.80 1.65
N VAL A 8 -23.36 20.15 0.69
CA VAL A 8 -22.80 19.02 -0.06
C VAL A 8 -21.73 19.47 -1.05
N ALA A 9 -21.97 20.56 -1.78
CA ALA A 9 -20.99 21.13 -2.71
C ALA A 9 -19.78 21.75 -1.99
N PHE A 10 -19.98 22.36 -0.83
CA PHE A 10 -18.95 22.93 0.03
C PHE A 10 -18.16 21.82 0.73
N GLY A 11 -18.82 20.73 1.16
CA GLY A 11 -18.15 19.52 1.65
C GLY A 11 -17.21 18.91 0.60
N LEU A 12 -17.63 18.84 -0.67
CA LEU A 12 -16.77 18.41 -1.78
C LEU A 12 -15.65 19.41 -2.13
N PHE A 13 -15.81 20.70 -1.80
CA PHE A 13 -14.83 21.76 -2.06
C PHE A 13 -13.76 21.85 -0.97
N SER A 14 -14.14 21.73 0.32
CA SER A 14 -13.21 21.72 1.46
C SER A 14 -12.32 20.47 1.48
N LEU A 15 -12.79 19.37 0.88
CA LEU A 15 -12.01 18.16 0.62
C LEU A 15 -10.80 18.39 -0.32
N ALA A 16 -10.81 19.45 -1.12
CA ALA A 16 -9.83 19.66 -2.19
C ALA A 16 -8.54 20.38 -1.77
N GLU A 17 -8.54 21.08 -0.63
CA GLU A 17 -7.38 21.86 -0.18
C GLU A 17 -6.40 21.06 0.69
N ALA A 18 -6.77 19.89 1.21
CA ALA A 18 -6.00 19.15 2.21
C ALA A 18 -4.94 18.14 1.67
N ASN A 19 -4.74 18.01 0.35
CA ASN A 19 -3.97 16.89 -0.24
C ASN A 19 -2.75 17.33 -1.09
N LEU A 20 -1.75 17.96 -0.46
CA LEU A 20 -0.44 18.24 -1.06
C LEU A 20 0.69 17.64 -0.20
N GLY A 21 1.21 16.48 -0.61
CA GLY A 21 2.49 15.95 -0.11
C GLY A 21 2.55 14.41 -0.08
N LEU A 22 3.20 13.77 -1.05
CA LEU A 22 3.55 12.34 -1.00
C LEU A 22 4.60 11.96 -2.06
N LEU A 23 5.89 11.95 -1.68
CA LEU A 23 6.98 11.25 -2.38
C LEU A 23 8.03 10.80 -1.35
N GLY A 24 8.44 9.52 -1.39
CA GLY A 24 9.57 8.96 -0.64
C GLY A 24 9.17 7.82 0.31
N GLN A 25 9.30 6.56 -0.13
CA GLN A 25 9.05 5.37 0.69
C GLN A 25 10.15 4.33 0.51
N TYR A 26 11.09 4.26 1.46
CA TYR A 26 11.93 3.12 1.92
C TYR A 26 12.87 3.75 2.97
N ALA A 27 12.65 3.56 4.28
CA ALA A 27 13.53 4.18 5.30
C ALA A 27 13.59 3.50 6.68
N SER A 28 12.84 2.42 6.93
CA SER A 28 12.70 1.81 8.27
C SER A 28 13.97 1.10 8.75
N TYR A 29 14.75 0.52 7.83
CA TYR A 29 16.10 0.01 8.12
C TYR A 29 17.21 1.07 7.91
N ASP A 30 16.95 2.11 7.10
CA ASP A 30 17.97 3.07 6.65
C ASP A 30 18.47 4.00 7.78
N ALA A 31 17.74 4.15 8.89
CA ALA A 31 18.18 4.93 10.05
C ALA A 31 19.23 4.23 10.93
N ARG A 32 19.50 2.93 10.73
CA ARG A 32 20.50 2.22 11.53
C ARG A 32 21.92 2.45 11.03
N MET A 33 22.09 2.72 9.73
CA MET A 33 23.40 2.83 9.10
C MET A 33 23.42 3.84 7.97
N PRO A 34 23.63 5.13 8.29
CA PRO A 34 23.90 6.16 7.29
C PRO A 34 25.03 5.71 6.34
N ILE A 35 25.98 4.93 6.85
CA ILE A 35 27.20 4.50 6.18
C ILE A 35 26.95 3.51 5.04
N GLU A 36 26.15 2.47 5.24
CA GLU A 36 25.83 1.49 4.19
C GLU A 36 24.86 2.07 3.15
N LYS A 37 23.89 2.89 3.61
CA LYS A 37 22.96 3.56 2.71
C LYS A 37 23.66 4.57 1.79
N ALA A 38 24.54 5.37 2.37
CA ALA A 38 25.42 6.26 1.64
C ALA A 38 26.22 5.53 0.56
N ALA A 39 26.79 4.37 0.91
CA ALA A 39 27.56 3.53 0.01
C ALA A 39 26.71 3.01 -1.16
N GLU A 40 25.47 2.55 -0.91
CA GLU A 40 24.55 2.15 -1.97
C GLU A 40 24.20 3.30 -2.93
N MET A 41 23.90 4.48 -2.40
CA MET A 41 23.54 5.66 -3.21
C MET A 41 24.72 6.16 -4.06
N VAL A 42 25.95 6.09 -3.53
CA VAL A 42 27.18 6.41 -4.27
C VAL A 42 27.33 5.48 -5.47
N ARG A 43 27.13 4.17 -5.27
CA ARG A 43 27.18 3.17 -6.34
C ARG A 43 26.18 3.45 -7.46
N GLU A 44 24.96 3.85 -7.12
CA GLU A 44 23.94 4.19 -8.11
C GLU A 44 24.36 5.39 -8.97
N VAL A 45 24.91 6.43 -8.34
CA VAL A 45 25.47 7.58 -9.05
C VAL A 45 26.64 7.19 -9.95
N GLU A 46 27.55 6.36 -9.46
CA GLU A 46 28.69 5.84 -10.24
C GLU A 46 28.23 5.12 -11.51
N GLN A 47 27.24 4.25 -11.39
CA GLN A 47 26.68 3.51 -12.52
C GLN A 47 26.03 4.46 -13.54
N ASN A 48 25.33 5.50 -13.08
CA ASN A 48 24.73 6.50 -13.96
C ASN A 48 25.78 7.35 -14.69
N LEU A 49 26.91 7.67 -14.04
CA LEU A 49 27.97 8.47 -14.66
C LEU A 49 28.82 7.70 -15.66
N GLN A 50 29.02 6.40 -15.43
CA GLN A 50 29.67 5.53 -16.42
C GLN A 50 28.92 5.53 -17.76
N GLN A 51 27.61 5.80 -17.75
CA GLN A 51 26.79 5.91 -18.96
C GLN A 51 26.88 7.29 -19.64
N SER A 52 27.30 8.35 -18.93
CA SER A 52 27.29 9.74 -19.42
C SER A 52 28.68 10.30 -19.76
N ALA A 53 29.62 9.43 -20.15
CA ALA A 53 31.06 9.68 -20.30
C ALA A 53 31.47 11.10 -20.74
N GLY A 54 31.84 11.92 -19.74
CA GLY A 54 32.62 13.14 -19.90
C GLY A 54 33.57 13.23 -18.71
N ALA A 55 34.87 13.04 -18.93
CA ALA A 55 35.86 13.13 -17.86
C ALA A 55 35.90 14.56 -17.33
N ALA A 56 35.49 14.77 -16.07
CA ALA A 56 35.68 16.05 -15.40
C ALA A 56 37.18 16.27 -15.17
N ALA A 57 37.75 17.30 -15.79
CA ALA A 57 39.14 17.68 -15.53
C ALA A 57 39.29 18.15 -14.08
N GLN A 58 40.34 17.71 -13.40
CA GLN A 58 40.70 18.21 -12.08
C GLN A 58 41.06 19.69 -12.19
N VAL A 59 40.50 20.52 -11.31
CA VAL A 59 40.82 21.95 -11.27
C VAL A 59 42.28 22.12 -10.86
N GLN A 60 43.07 22.74 -11.73
CA GLN A 60 44.49 22.98 -11.52
C GLN A 60 44.71 23.82 -10.26
N GLY A 61 45.46 23.29 -9.29
CA GLY A 61 45.76 23.95 -8.00
C GLY A 61 45.10 23.33 -6.77
N ASN A 62 44.14 22.42 -6.95
CA ASN A 62 43.58 21.63 -5.84
C ASN A 62 44.56 20.51 -5.42
N PRO A 63 44.55 20.07 -4.14
CA PRO A 63 45.24 18.86 -3.74
C PRO A 63 44.76 17.64 -4.55
N PRO A 64 45.56 16.56 -4.63
CA PRO A 64 45.10 15.31 -5.24
C PRO A 64 43.93 14.72 -4.44
N CYS A 65 42.99 14.09 -5.15
CA CYS A 65 41.87 13.37 -4.52
C CYS A 65 42.40 12.29 -3.58
N PRO A 66 41.88 12.17 -2.34
CA PRO A 66 42.38 11.25 -1.35
C PRO A 66 42.17 9.81 -1.82
N GLN A 67 43.22 9.00 -1.73
CA GLN A 67 43.20 7.57 -2.03
C GLN A 67 43.17 6.82 -0.71
N VAL A 68 42.01 6.80 -0.04
CA VAL A 68 41.85 6.11 1.25
C VAL A 68 42.27 4.64 1.09
N PRO A 69 43.11 4.09 1.99
CA PRO A 69 43.54 2.70 1.88
C PRO A 69 42.35 1.75 1.77
N HIS A 70 42.41 0.83 0.81
CA HIS A 70 41.41 -0.25 0.66
C HIS A 70 41.33 -1.13 1.91
N ARG A 71 42.39 -1.17 2.70
CA ARG A 71 42.50 -1.93 3.94
C ARG A 71 43.05 -1.05 5.04
N PHE A 72 42.22 -0.77 6.05
CA PHE A 72 42.66 -0.08 7.25
C PHE A 72 41.76 -0.38 8.45
N SER A 73 42.31 -0.17 9.64
CA SER A 73 41.55 -0.11 10.89
C SER A 73 41.88 1.15 11.66
N ALA A 74 40.93 1.62 12.47
CA ALA A 74 41.05 2.85 13.23
C ALA A 74 40.24 2.80 14.52
N GLN A 75 40.73 3.51 15.54
CA GLN A 75 39.88 3.93 16.65
C GLN A 75 38.94 5.01 16.12
N MET A 76 37.67 4.91 16.48
CA MET A 76 36.62 5.76 15.96
C MET A 76 35.89 6.48 17.09
N THR A 77 35.57 7.75 16.90
CA THR A 77 34.56 8.46 17.69
C THR A 77 33.35 8.66 16.81
N PHE A 78 32.25 8.03 17.17
CA PHE A 78 30.97 8.17 16.48
C PHE A 78 30.19 9.33 17.10
N VAL A 79 29.64 10.19 16.23
CA VAL A 79 28.74 11.28 16.61
C VAL A 79 27.51 11.20 15.73
N ASN A 80 26.34 11.00 16.32
CA ASN A 80 25.08 10.94 15.59
C ASN A 80 24.09 11.95 16.14
N THR A 81 23.45 12.73 15.27
CA THR A 81 22.39 13.69 15.62
C THR A 81 21.03 13.38 15.00
N ASP A 82 20.93 12.26 14.27
CA ASP A 82 19.84 11.84 13.37
C ASP A 82 18.45 11.74 14.02
N SER A 83 18.39 11.62 15.34
CA SER A 83 17.13 11.36 16.04
C SER A 83 16.67 12.50 16.96
N GLY A 84 17.31 13.67 16.87
CA GLY A 84 17.21 14.69 17.93
C GLY A 84 17.96 14.27 19.20
N TYR A 85 18.72 13.17 19.14
CA TYR A 85 19.46 12.60 20.25
C TYR A 85 20.94 12.55 19.89
N PRO A 86 21.74 13.54 20.33
CA PRO A 86 23.17 13.50 20.13
C PRO A 86 23.74 12.31 20.90
N ALA A 87 24.15 11.27 20.18
CA ALA A 87 24.92 10.17 20.71
C ALA A 87 26.38 10.38 20.31
N LYS A 88 27.26 10.47 21.30
CA LYS A 88 28.71 10.48 21.10
C LYS A 88 29.31 9.31 21.87
N GLY A 89 30.13 8.52 21.19
CA GLY A 89 30.67 7.30 21.77
C GLY A 89 31.99 6.86 21.13
N PRO A 90 32.87 6.18 21.87
CA PRO A 90 34.01 5.50 21.28
C PRO A 90 33.55 4.30 20.44
N GLY A 91 34.43 3.85 19.57
CA GLY A 91 34.18 2.76 18.67
C GLY A 91 35.44 2.32 17.95
N PHE A 92 35.28 1.32 17.09
CA PHE A 92 36.34 0.77 16.27
C PHE A 92 35.82 0.59 14.85
N PHE A 93 36.66 0.84 13.86
CA PHE A 93 36.33 0.62 12.46
C PHE A 93 37.44 -0.19 11.80
N ALA A 94 37.07 -1.19 11.02
CA ALA A 94 37.98 -1.91 10.15
C ALA A 94 37.29 -2.20 8.82
N GLN A 95 38.04 -2.07 7.72
CA GLN A 95 37.58 -2.47 6.41
C GLN A 95 38.69 -3.16 5.62
N ASP A 96 38.27 -4.07 4.74
CA ASP A 96 39.09 -4.67 3.70
C ASP A 96 38.23 -4.79 2.44
N VAL A 97 38.43 -3.85 1.51
CA VAL A 97 37.66 -3.73 0.26
C VAL A 97 37.90 -4.94 -0.64
N ASP A 98 39.09 -5.54 -0.59
CA ASP A 98 39.44 -6.71 -1.39
C ASP A 98 38.70 -7.95 -0.89
N LEU A 99 38.57 -8.10 0.44
CA LEU A 99 37.71 -9.13 1.07
C LEU A 99 36.21 -8.79 1.02
N LYS A 100 35.86 -7.58 0.60
CA LYS A 100 34.50 -7.04 0.69
C LYS A 100 33.94 -7.13 2.11
N ALA A 101 34.77 -6.78 3.08
CA ALA A 101 34.45 -6.94 4.50
C ALA A 101 34.60 -5.62 5.26
N MET A 102 33.72 -5.39 6.21
CA MET A 102 33.74 -4.23 7.10
C MET A 102 33.25 -4.61 8.48
N ARG A 103 33.89 -4.06 9.51
CA ARG A 103 33.47 -4.15 10.90
C ARG A 103 33.38 -2.74 11.49
N MET A 104 32.28 -2.46 12.18
CA MET A 104 32.08 -1.23 12.92
C MET A 104 31.58 -1.54 14.32
N GLU A 105 32.34 -1.18 15.33
CA GLU A 105 31.95 -1.30 16.74
C GLU A 105 31.62 0.09 17.27
N THR A 106 30.52 0.22 18.01
CA THR A 106 30.14 1.46 18.66
C THR A 106 29.65 1.17 20.07
N ILE A 107 30.19 1.93 21.03
CA ILE A 107 29.67 2.00 22.39
C ILE A 107 29.07 3.39 22.54
N ARG A 108 27.76 3.48 22.68
CA ARG A 108 27.06 4.77 22.75
C ARG A 108 26.07 4.81 23.90
N PRO A 109 25.94 5.96 24.59
CA PRO A 109 24.86 6.15 25.56
C PRO A 109 23.51 5.94 24.88
N PHE A 110 22.70 5.05 25.43
CA PHE A 110 21.38 4.76 24.93
C PHE A 110 20.53 6.04 25.02
N LEU A 111 20.11 6.54 23.86
CA LEU A 111 19.33 7.77 23.72
C LEU A 111 20.00 9.02 24.33
N GLY A 112 21.32 9.01 24.53
CA GLY A 112 22.10 10.15 25.04
C GLY A 112 21.78 10.62 26.46
N LYS A 113 20.71 10.11 27.10
CA LYS A 113 20.17 10.66 28.36
C LYS A 113 19.74 9.62 29.39
N ILE A 114 19.54 8.36 29.02
CA ILE A 114 19.24 7.32 30.01
C ILE A 114 20.56 6.95 30.70
N LYS A 115 20.74 7.48 31.92
CA LYS A 115 21.99 7.29 32.67
C LYS A 115 22.25 5.81 32.96
N GLY A 116 23.48 5.37 32.72
CA GLY A 116 23.93 4.02 33.04
C GLY A 116 23.45 2.95 32.05
N MET A 117 22.95 3.35 30.88
CA MET A 117 22.56 2.44 29.82
C MET A 117 23.34 2.81 28.57
N ASP A 118 24.35 2.01 28.25
CA ASP A 118 25.08 2.09 26.99
C ASP A 118 24.56 0.99 26.05
N THR A 119 24.69 1.20 24.75
CA THR A 119 24.50 0.16 23.73
C THR A 119 25.87 -0.16 23.15
N ASN A 120 26.30 -1.41 23.31
CA ASN A 120 27.43 -1.96 22.59
C ASN A 120 26.93 -2.72 21.36
N LEU A 121 27.20 -2.16 20.18
CA LEU A 121 26.80 -2.72 18.91
C LEU A 121 28.03 -2.89 18.02
N THR A 122 28.28 -4.11 17.61
CA THR A 122 29.22 -4.45 16.54
C THR A 122 28.43 -4.81 15.30
N MET A 123 28.76 -4.20 14.19
CA MET A 123 28.21 -4.51 12.88
C MET A 123 29.31 -5.12 12.04
N LEU A 124 29.02 -6.23 11.38
CA LEU A 124 29.96 -6.93 10.51
C LEU A 124 29.27 -7.18 9.18
N SER A 125 29.88 -6.73 8.09
CA SER A 125 29.37 -6.96 6.74
C SER A 125 30.46 -7.69 5.94
N ILE A 126 30.15 -8.85 5.38
CA ILE A 126 31.06 -9.67 4.55
C ILE A 126 30.35 -10.08 3.26
N GLY A 127 30.82 -9.55 2.14
CA GLY A 127 30.23 -9.76 0.83
C GLY A 127 28.80 -9.22 0.74
N ASN A 128 27.81 -10.13 0.79
CA ASN A 128 26.38 -9.81 0.71
C ASN A 128 25.63 -10.22 2.00
N HIS A 129 26.35 -10.33 3.11
CA HIS A 129 25.77 -10.71 4.39
C HIS A 129 26.20 -9.69 5.43
N SER A 130 25.28 -9.34 6.31
CA SER A 130 25.53 -8.46 7.43
C SER A 130 25.08 -9.13 8.72
N TRP A 131 25.78 -8.85 9.81
CA TRP A 131 25.51 -9.35 11.14
C TRP A 131 25.59 -8.23 12.16
N ASP A 132 24.62 -8.20 13.06
CA ASP A 132 24.70 -7.42 14.29
C ASP A 132 25.17 -8.33 15.42
N LEU A 133 26.25 -7.95 16.08
CA LEU A 133 26.66 -8.53 17.34
C LEU A 133 26.40 -7.56 18.49
N THR A 134 25.69 -8.07 19.49
CA THR A 134 25.34 -7.36 20.71
C THR A 134 25.70 -8.21 21.92
N GLY A 135 25.74 -7.62 23.11
CA GLY A 135 26.06 -8.35 24.33
C GLY A 135 27.55 -8.32 24.67
N ASN A 136 27.86 -7.91 25.90
CA ASN A 136 29.24 -7.86 26.40
C ASN A 136 29.73 -9.25 26.81
N ASN A 137 29.04 -9.88 27.77
CA ASN A 137 29.47 -11.15 28.37
C ASN A 137 28.90 -12.38 27.65
N GLU A 138 27.73 -12.24 27.04
CA GLU A 138 27.08 -13.26 26.23
C GLU A 138 26.79 -12.63 24.87
N PRO A 139 27.80 -12.58 23.97
CA PRO A 139 27.57 -12.02 22.66
C PRO A 139 26.45 -12.78 21.96
N MET A 140 25.65 -12.11 21.17
CA MET A 140 24.72 -12.74 20.27
C MET A 140 24.97 -12.22 18.89
N CYS A 141 24.67 -13.05 17.89
CA CYS A 141 24.84 -12.66 16.51
C CYS A 141 23.54 -12.81 15.75
N ARG A 142 23.06 -11.72 15.17
CA ARG A 142 21.86 -11.68 14.37
C ARG A 142 22.24 -11.48 12.92
N VAL A 143 21.72 -12.32 12.04
CA VAL A 143 21.84 -12.07 10.60
C VAL A 143 20.91 -10.91 10.25
N LEU A 144 21.48 -9.86 9.69
CA LEU A 144 20.70 -8.79 9.11
C LEU A 144 20.35 -9.18 7.66
N PRO A 145 19.05 -9.24 7.32
CA PRO A 145 18.64 -9.36 5.93
C PRO A 145 19.10 -8.09 5.19
N MET A 146 20.09 -8.23 4.30
CA MET A 146 20.40 -7.17 3.35
C MET A 146 19.21 -7.07 2.39
N PHE A 147 18.37 -6.04 2.53
CA PHE A 147 17.21 -5.89 1.67
C PHE A 147 17.65 -5.34 0.30
N GLY A 148 17.25 -6.01 -0.79
CA GLY A 148 17.46 -5.51 -2.14
C GLY A 148 18.90 -5.66 -2.66
N THR A 149 19.47 -4.57 -3.21
CA THR A 149 20.81 -4.52 -3.81
C THR A 149 21.92 -4.18 -2.83
N GLN A 150 21.62 -4.16 -1.53
CA GLN A 150 22.58 -3.94 -0.47
C GLN A 150 23.67 -5.04 -0.56
N ARG A 151 24.83 -4.64 -1.06
CA ARG A 151 26.06 -5.42 -1.14
C ARG A 151 27.14 -4.54 -0.53
N PHE A 152 28.20 -5.16 -0.03
CA PHE A 152 29.39 -4.41 0.36
C PHE A 152 29.78 -3.40 -0.73
N HIS A 153 29.98 -2.15 -0.32
CA HIS A 153 30.50 -1.08 -1.15
C HIS A 153 31.52 -0.28 -0.36
N ASP A 154 32.62 0.08 -1.02
CA ASP A 154 33.65 0.93 -0.43
C ASP A 154 33.12 2.35 -0.30
N MET A 155 32.79 2.75 0.92
CA MET A 155 32.24 4.06 1.23
C MET A 155 33.21 5.22 0.99
N PHE A 156 34.50 4.95 0.77
CA PHE A 156 35.50 5.96 0.47
C PHE A 156 35.84 6.04 -1.03
N ALA A 157 35.35 5.11 -1.85
CA ALA A 157 35.69 5.04 -3.27
C ALA A 157 35.34 6.33 -4.04
N TRP A 158 34.24 7.01 -3.67
CA TRP A 158 33.86 8.27 -4.32
C TRP A 158 34.90 9.38 -4.13
N ALA A 159 35.64 9.37 -3.02
CA ALA A 159 36.59 10.43 -2.71
C ALA A 159 37.82 10.37 -3.63
N ALA A 160 38.20 9.16 -4.06
CA ALA A 160 39.28 8.92 -5.00
C ALA A 160 38.93 9.31 -6.45
N ASN A 161 37.64 9.47 -6.77
CA ASN A 161 37.16 9.75 -8.13
C ASN A 161 36.93 11.26 -8.33
N PRO A 162 37.75 11.95 -9.16
CA PRO A 162 37.63 13.40 -9.36
C PRO A 162 36.32 13.85 -10.02
N ALA A 163 35.58 12.92 -10.67
CA ALA A 163 34.25 13.21 -11.19
C ALA A 163 33.22 13.30 -10.05
N LEU A 164 33.42 12.55 -8.97
CA LEU A 164 32.50 12.45 -7.83
C LEU A 164 32.89 13.36 -6.66
N SER A 165 34.17 13.73 -6.54
CA SER A 165 34.68 14.49 -5.40
C SER A 165 34.93 15.97 -5.72
N GLU A 166 34.53 16.84 -4.80
CA GLU A 166 34.76 18.28 -4.81
C GLU A 166 35.64 18.65 -3.64
N TYR A 167 36.80 19.25 -3.91
CA TYR A 167 37.61 19.84 -2.85
C TYR A 167 36.92 21.10 -2.31
N VAL A 168 36.70 21.15 -1.00
CA VAL A 168 36.01 22.24 -0.31
C VAL A 168 37.01 23.24 0.27
N GLY A 169 38.14 22.75 0.79
CA GLY A 169 39.14 23.58 1.47
C GLY A 169 39.78 22.88 2.67
N PRO A 170 40.75 23.54 3.32
CA PRO A 170 41.34 23.05 4.56
C PRO A 170 40.30 23.06 5.69
N HIS A 171 40.38 22.08 6.58
CA HIS A 171 39.48 21.91 7.71
C HIS A 171 40.24 21.36 8.93
N VAL A 172 39.66 21.53 10.12
CA VAL A 172 40.29 21.07 11.38
C VAL A 172 39.28 20.25 12.15
N VAL A 173 39.59 18.98 12.39
CA VAL A 173 38.76 18.06 13.18
C VAL A 173 39.54 17.63 14.41
N ALA A 174 38.99 17.88 15.60
CA ALA A 174 39.60 17.53 16.88
C ALA A 174 41.09 17.99 17.02
N GLY A 175 41.44 19.12 16.41
CA GLY A 175 42.80 19.66 16.42
C GLY A 175 43.73 19.13 15.32
N HIS A 176 43.28 18.19 14.48
CA HIS A 176 44.00 17.69 13.31
C HIS A 176 43.62 18.47 12.06
N SER A 177 44.61 19.02 11.35
CA SER A 177 44.41 19.67 10.05
C SER A 177 44.23 18.62 8.96
N CYS A 178 43.23 18.78 8.10
CA CYS A 178 42.95 17.91 6.97
C CYS A 178 42.31 18.68 5.81
N ASP A 179 42.26 18.06 4.63
CA ASP A 179 41.59 18.60 3.45
C ASP A 179 40.16 18.05 3.39
N LEU A 180 39.17 18.93 3.26
CA LEU A 180 37.76 18.56 3.20
C LEU A 180 37.32 18.34 1.75
N TRP A 181 36.70 17.19 1.53
CA TRP A 181 36.15 16.74 0.26
C TRP A 181 34.64 16.53 0.40
N ARG A 182 33.89 16.80 -0.66
CA ARG A 182 32.43 16.65 -0.71
C ARG A 182 32.03 15.81 -1.91
N PHE A 183 31.02 14.98 -1.74
CA PHE A 183 30.40 14.24 -2.83
C PHE A 183 29.56 15.18 -3.72
N ARG A 184 29.97 15.38 -4.99
CA ARG A 184 29.39 16.34 -5.95
C ARG A 184 27.93 16.07 -6.29
N PHE A 185 27.58 14.81 -6.42
CA PHE A 185 26.24 14.38 -6.81
C PHE A 185 25.35 14.19 -5.61
N GLY A 186 25.58 14.99 -4.57
CA GLY A 186 24.66 15.07 -3.46
C GLY A 186 23.28 15.41 -4.01
N SER A 187 22.40 14.42 -4.08
CA SER A 187 21.00 14.66 -4.35
C SER A 187 20.46 15.53 -3.22
N LYS A 188 19.25 16.08 -3.36
CA LYS A 188 18.55 16.64 -2.19
C LYS A 188 18.46 15.63 -1.04
N THR A 189 18.71 14.35 -1.30
CA THR A 189 18.60 13.20 -0.40
C THR A 189 19.91 12.80 0.28
N LEU A 190 21.11 13.03 -0.30
CA LEU A 190 22.38 12.58 0.28
C LEU A 190 23.43 13.67 0.20
N ASN A 191 24.14 13.91 1.29
CA ASN A 191 25.30 14.77 1.36
C ASN A 191 26.39 14.03 2.15
N GLN A 192 27.55 13.84 1.54
CA GLN A 192 28.70 13.20 2.20
C GLN A 192 29.91 14.11 2.10
N THR A 193 30.65 14.20 3.20
CA THR A 193 31.96 14.86 3.22
C THR A 193 33.00 13.99 3.90
N LEU A 194 34.22 14.03 3.39
CA LEU A 194 35.38 13.33 3.93
C LEU A 194 36.47 14.36 4.21
N CYS A 195 36.92 14.47 5.46
CA CYS A 195 38.17 15.15 5.79
C CYS A 195 39.30 14.13 5.79
N ALA A 196 40.35 14.37 5.00
CA ALA A 196 41.50 13.48 4.87
C ALA A 196 42.83 14.24 5.00
N ASP A 197 43.78 13.67 5.75
CA ASP A 197 45.18 14.12 5.78
C ASP A 197 45.96 13.30 4.75
N GLY A 198 46.09 13.85 3.54
CA GLY A 198 46.53 13.11 2.37
C GLY A 198 45.58 11.94 2.07
N ASN A 199 46.05 10.71 2.27
CA ASN A 199 45.25 9.49 2.08
C ASN A 199 44.64 8.96 3.38
N ILE A 200 44.93 9.57 4.54
CA ILE A 200 44.47 9.07 5.84
C ILE A 200 43.10 9.70 6.14
N PRO A 201 42.02 8.92 6.30
CA PRO A 201 40.72 9.46 6.68
C PRO A 201 40.77 10.01 8.11
N VAL A 202 40.26 11.22 8.31
CA VAL A 202 40.18 11.89 9.62
C VAL A 202 38.73 12.01 10.08
N GLU A 203 37.81 12.38 9.19
CA GLU A 203 36.37 12.42 9.51
C GLU A 203 35.52 12.09 8.28
N LEU A 204 34.56 11.19 8.43
CA LEU A 204 33.50 10.97 7.46
C LEU A 204 32.19 11.51 8.02
N VAL A 205 31.57 12.45 7.32
CA VAL A 205 30.25 12.99 7.68
C VAL A 205 29.25 12.60 6.62
N ILE A 206 28.18 11.94 7.05
CA ILE A 206 27.09 11.48 6.19
C ILE A 206 25.83 12.17 6.63
N SER A 207 25.17 12.79 5.67
CA SER A 207 23.92 13.50 5.85
C SER A 207 22.88 12.98 4.87
N ILE A 208 21.82 12.34 5.36
CA ILE A 208 20.71 11.86 4.52
C ILE A 208 19.48 12.72 4.80
N ASN A 209 18.93 13.31 3.76
CA ASN A 209 17.74 14.15 3.81
C ASN A 209 16.57 13.32 3.29
N ASN A 210 15.58 13.03 4.12
CA ASN A 210 14.38 12.35 3.62
C ASN A 210 13.54 13.34 2.78
N ALA A 211 13.36 13.01 1.50
CA ALA A 211 12.70 13.88 0.51
C ALA A 211 11.15 13.95 0.63
N SER A 212 10.59 13.59 1.80
CA SER A 212 9.14 13.61 2.03
C SER A 212 8.62 15.02 2.33
N GLY A 213 8.70 15.91 1.33
CA GLY A 213 7.82 17.05 1.05
C GLY A 213 7.57 18.18 2.07
N THR A 214 7.64 17.97 3.38
CA THR A 214 7.13 18.95 4.37
C THR A 214 8.05 19.22 5.55
N THR A 215 9.08 18.40 5.80
CA THR A 215 10.16 18.74 6.74
C THR A 215 11.41 17.93 6.37
N VAL A 216 12.48 18.61 5.96
CA VAL A 216 13.76 17.94 5.67
C VAL A 216 14.35 17.49 7.00
N LYS A 217 14.12 16.23 7.39
CA LYS A 217 14.91 15.62 8.45
C LYS A 217 16.26 15.25 7.88
N LYS A 218 17.29 15.82 8.49
CA LYS A 218 18.68 15.58 8.16
C LYS A 218 19.20 14.55 9.15
N MET A 219 19.26 13.30 8.71
CA MET A 219 20.14 12.32 9.32
C MET A 219 21.54 12.85 9.22
N LEU A 220 22.29 12.89 10.32
CA LEU A 220 23.66 13.34 10.32
C LEU A 220 24.46 12.45 11.26
N ALA A 221 25.41 11.72 10.69
CA ALA A 221 26.41 10.96 11.41
C ALA A 221 27.80 11.45 11.01
N SER A 222 28.66 11.65 12.00
CA SER A 222 30.09 11.91 11.86
C SER A 222 30.86 10.75 12.49
N TYR A 223 31.85 10.26 11.76
CA TYR A 223 32.77 9.21 12.16
C TYR A 223 34.18 9.81 12.15
N GLN A 224 34.73 10.08 13.34
CA GLN A 224 36.06 10.66 13.50
C GLN A 224 37.07 9.54 13.74
N PHE A 225 38.07 9.42 12.86
CA PHE A 225 39.05 8.34 12.88
C PHE A 225 40.36 8.81 13.52
N SER A 226 40.95 7.94 14.32
CA SER A 226 42.25 8.13 14.96
C SER A 226 43.01 6.81 14.99
N GLN A 227 44.34 6.89 15.12
CA GLN A 227 45.20 5.69 15.11
C GLN A 227 44.98 4.80 13.88
N VAL A 228 44.83 5.41 12.70
CA VAL A 228 44.63 4.69 11.44
C VAL A 228 45.87 3.86 11.12
N THR A 229 45.68 2.56 10.90
CA THR A 229 46.73 1.62 10.48
C THR A 229 46.28 0.82 9.27
N SER A 230 47.20 0.54 8.34
CA SER A 230 46.94 -0.34 7.19
C SER A 230 46.99 -1.83 7.56
N GLN A 231 47.48 -2.17 8.76
CA GLN A 231 47.47 -3.52 9.28
C GLN A 231 46.09 -3.84 9.87
N VAL A 232 45.22 -4.47 9.09
CA VAL A 232 43.94 -4.99 9.57
C VAL A 232 44.10 -6.45 9.97
N ASP A 233 43.81 -6.77 11.22
CA ASP A 233 43.66 -8.15 11.67
C ASP A 233 42.47 -8.80 10.94
N GLN A 234 42.75 -9.79 10.10
CA GLN A 234 41.71 -10.45 9.29
C GLN A 234 40.68 -11.17 10.16
N THR A 235 41.07 -11.62 11.36
CA THR A 235 40.16 -12.33 12.26
C THR A 235 39.00 -11.44 12.73
N LEU A 236 39.18 -10.11 12.73
CA LEU A 236 38.10 -9.15 13.02
C LEU A 236 37.05 -9.10 11.90
N LEU A 237 37.46 -9.41 10.67
CA LEU A 237 36.62 -9.39 9.47
C LEU A 237 36.10 -10.78 9.08
N GLU A 238 36.37 -11.81 9.89
CA GLU A 238 35.80 -13.14 9.75
C GLU A 238 34.44 -13.22 10.43
N LYS A 239 33.55 -14.05 9.88
CA LYS A 239 32.25 -14.34 10.50
C LYS A 239 32.49 -15.01 11.87
N PRO A 240 32.04 -14.42 12.99
CA PRO A 240 32.20 -15.03 14.30
C PRO A 240 31.48 -16.37 14.36
N SER A 241 32.09 -17.38 14.99
CA SER A 241 31.51 -18.73 15.11
C SER A 241 30.15 -18.73 15.82
N ILE A 242 29.90 -17.74 16.69
CA ILE A 242 28.60 -17.56 17.35
C ILE A 242 27.45 -17.24 16.37
N CYS A 243 27.78 -16.78 15.16
CA CYS A 243 26.84 -16.56 14.06
C CYS A 243 26.52 -17.83 13.26
N ASP A 244 27.18 -18.97 13.56
CA ASP A 244 26.93 -20.25 12.88
C ASP A 244 25.85 -21.08 13.57
N SER A 245 25.55 -20.79 14.84
CA SER A 245 24.58 -21.50 15.65
C SER A 245 23.46 -20.58 16.12
N LEU A 246 22.23 -21.08 16.10
CA LEU A 246 21.14 -20.46 16.85
C LEU A 246 21.47 -20.49 18.33
N ALA A 247 21.24 -19.38 19.01
CA ALA A 247 21.49 -19.33 20.43
C ALA A 247 20.49 -20.22 21.20
N PRO A 248 20.94 -20.95 22.23
CA PRO A 248 20.09 -21.88 22.95
C PRO A 248 18.96 -21.16 23.70
N PRO A 249 17.82 -21.84 23.97
CA PRO A 249 16.78 -21.31 24.83
C PRO A 249 17.32 -20.95 26.22
N CYS A 250 16.73 -19.94 26.86
CA CYS A 250 17.07 -19.57 28.23
C CYS A 250 16.87 -20.72 29.22
N GLU A 251 17.96 -21.16 29.85
CA GLU A 251 17.97 -22.30 30.79
C GLU A 251 17.03 -22.08 31.98
N ASN A 252 16.98 -20.86 32.51
CA ASN A 252 16.08 -20.51 33.61
C ASN A 252 14.58 -20.58 33.25
N GLY A 253 14.24 -20.75 31.97
CA GLY A 253 12.87 -20.90 31.48
C GLY A 253 12.47 -22.33 31.08
N ARG A 254 13.39 -23.29 30.93
CA ARG A 254 13.11 -24.61 30.33
C ARG A 254 12.14 -25.49 31.11
N ASP A 255 12.04 -25.30 32.42
CA ASP A 255 11.17 -26.07 33.33
C ASP A 255 10.05 -25.22 33.97
N VAL A 256 9.96 -23.96 33.58
CA VAL A 256 8.95 -23.04 34.06
C VAL A 256 7.71 -23.14 33.16
N GLY A 257 6.53 -23.13 33.77
CA GLY A 257 5.28 -23.13 33.01
C GLY A 257 5.12 -21.88 32.14
N PRO A 258 4.14 -21.85 31.22
CA PRO A 258 3.86 -20.66 30.44
C PRO A 258 3.60 -19.46 31.36
N VAL A 259 4.14 -18.31 30.99
CA VAL A 259 3.90 -17.03 31.66
C VAL A 259 2.90 -16.22 30.86
N THR A 260 2.05 -15.48 31.58
CA THR A 260 1.09 -14.58 30.96
C THR A 260 1.73 -13.20 30.79
N VAL A 261 1.71 -12.67 29.57
CA VAL A 261 2.26 -11.35 29.25
C VAL A 261 1.21 -10.50 28.55
N ASP A 262 1.07 -9.25 28.99
CA ASP A 262 0.34 -8.24 28.24
C ASP A 262 1.27 -7.64 27.20
N ALA A 263 0.89 -7.81 25.94
CA ALA A 263 1.62 -7.36 24.78
C ALA A 263 0.86 -6.25 24.05
N TYR A 264 1.60 -5.27 23.57
CA TYR A 264 1.12 -4.11 22.83
C TYR A 264 1.80 -4.12 21.47
N VAL A 265 1.07 -3.67 20.46
CA VAL A 265 1.58 -3.58 19.10
C VAL A 265 0.98 -2.37 18.40
N PHE A 266 1.87 -1.55 17.86
CA PHE A 266 1.55 -0.39 17.05
C PHE A 266 1.63 -0.79 15.56
N HIS A 267 0.50 -0.74 14.84
CA HIS A 267 0.36 -1.44 13.56
C HIS A 267 -0.48 -0.67 12.50
N PRO A 268 -0.35 -1.03 11.20
CA PRO A 268 -1.12 -0.42 10.11
C PRO A 268 -2.63 -0.60 10.25
N GLY A 269 -3.36 0.24 9.51
CA GLY A 269 -4.82 0.36 9.49
C GLY A 269 -5.60 -0.77 8.81
N ILE A 270 -4.99 -1.93 8.56
CA ILE A 270 -5.71 -3.14 8.15
C ILE A 270 -6.82 -3.40 9.18
N SER A 271 -8.03 -3.76 8.72
CA SER A 271 -9.23 -4.03 9.53
C SER A 271 -8.89 -4.51 10.94
N ALA A 272 -9.44 -3.85 11.96
CA ALA A 272 -9.12 -4.11 13.36
C ALA A 272 -9.55 -5.51 13.79
N ILE A 273 -10.31 -6.23 12.97
CA ILE A 273 -10.70 -7.62 13.18
C ILE A 273 -9.63 -8.58 12.64
N ASP A 274 -8.89 -8.18 11.59
CA ASP A 274 -8.07 -9.08 10.77
C ASP A 274 -6.56 -8.98 11.05
N TYR A 275 -6.14 -8.13 12.00
CA TYR A 275 -4.73 -8.01 12.34
C TYR A 275 -4.24 -9.24 13.12
N ASN A 276 -3.38 -10.04 12.48
CA ASN A 276 -2.73 -11.22 13.04
C ASN A 276 -1.34 -10.84 13.56
N ILE A 277 -1.00 -11.27 14.78
CA ILE A 277 0.31 -11.03 15.41
C ILE A 277 1.32 -12.17 15.19
N GLU A 278 0.95 -13.21 14.44
CA GLU A 278 1.90 -14.19 13.92
C GLU A 278 2.97 -13.49 13.05
N ASP A 279 4.23 -13.83 13.30
CA ASP A 279 5.42 -13.22 12.70
C ASP A 279 5.45 -11.68 12.86
N GLN A 280 4.90 -11.19 13.97
CA GLN A 280 5.01 -9.80 14.40
C GLN A 280 5.91 -9.64 15.64
N ASN A 281 6.51 -8.47 15.74
CA ASN A 281 7.17 -7.98 16.92
C ASN A 281 6.10 -7.28 17.75
N VAL A 282 6.02 -7.66 19.01
CA VAL A 282 5.18 -7.02 20.01
C VAL A 282 6.06 -6.59 21.16
N ALA A 283 5.54 -5.77 22.05
CA ALA A 283 6.30 -5.32 23.20
C ALA A 283 5.44 -5.38 24.46
N ASP A 284 6.08 -5.46 25.63
CA ASP A 284 5.34 -5.15 26.85
C ASP A 284 4.97 -3.66 26.90
N LEU A 285 4.17 -3.26 27.90
CA LEU A 285 3.68 -1.88 28.02
C LEU A 285 4.80 -0.84 27.94
N ARG A 286 5.94 -1.10 28.59
CA ARG A 286 7.05 -0.14 28.64
C ARG A 286 7.85 -0.15 27.33
N GLY A 287 8.09 -1.33 26.77
CA GLY A 287 8.79 -1.48 25.49
C GLY A 287 8.03 -0.83 24.34
N ASP A 288 6.70 -0.94 24.31
CA ASP A 288 5.88 -0.30 23.28
C ASP A 288 5.72 1.21 23.54
N ALA A 289 5.61 1.62 24.81
CA ALA A 289 5.60 3.04 25.16
C ALA A 289 6.87 3.76 24.68
N LEU A 290 8.04 3.12 24.87
CA LEU A 290 9.32 3.58 24.34
C LEU A 290 9.30 3.60 22.80
N PHE A 291 8.87 2.53 22.14
CA PHE A 291 8.79 2.47 20.68
C PHE A 291 7.94 3.61 20.09
N ILE A 292 6.72 3.80 20.60
CA ILE A 292 5.82 4.88 20.18
C ILE A 292 6.44 6.24 20.46
N CYS A 293 7.09 6.43 21.61
CA CYS A 293 7.76 7.70 21.91
C CYS A 293 8.90 8.02 20.97
N MET A 294 9.69 7.02 20.59
CA MET A 294 10.77 7.17 19.64
C MET A 294 10.23 7.59 18.26
N ASP A 295 9.16 6.94 17.80
CA ASP A 295 8.47 7.29 16.55
C ASP A 295 7.94 8.75 16.59
N CYS A 296 7.25 9.11 17.68
CA CYS A 296 6.69 10.44 17.90
C CYS A 296 7.75 11.55 17.98
N LEU A 297 8.79 11.36 18.78
CA LEU A 297 9.83 12.36 19.00
C LEU A 297 10.68 12.60 17.77
N GLN A 298 10.89 11.55 16.98
CA GLN A 298 11.53 11.67 15.70
C GLN A 298 10.59 12.31 14.66
N ASN A 299 9.36 12.69 15.02
CA ASN A 299 8.27 13.14 14.15
C ASN A 299 8.07 12.19 12.96
N GLN A 300 8.40 10.91 13.15
CA GLN A 300 8.17 9.88 12.17
C GLN A 300 6.69 9.57 12.29
N SER A 301 5.82 10.23 11.52
CA SER A 301 4.39 9.86 11.48
C SER A 301 4.15 8.48 10.82
N SER A 302 5.22 7.71 10.68
CA SER A 302 5.39 6.45 9.99
C SER A 302 6.89 6.17 10.06
N PHE A 303 7.32 5.06 10.65
CA PHE A 303 8.27 4.24 9.89
C PHE A 303 7.71 4.20 8.47
N ILE A 304 8.41 4.83 7.53
CA ILE A 304 7.92 5.33 6.24
C ILE A 304 7.26 4.22 5.37
N ASP A 305 7.41 2.97 5.76
CA ASP A 305 6.86 1.76 5.17
C ASP A 305 5.56 1.22 5.79
N HIS A 306 5.10 1.69 6.97
CA HIS A 306 4.08 0.96 7.74
C HIS A 306 2.79 1.70 8.10
N ASN A 307 2.62 3.01 7.82
CA ASN A 307 1.38 3.78 8.05
C ASN A 307 0.64 3.36 9.35
N TYR A 308 1.33 3.42 10.48
CA TYR A 308 0.77 3.03 11.76
C TYR A 308 -0.43 3.92 12.08
N THR A 309 -1.57 3.31 12.36
CA THR A 309 -2.81 4.05 12.65
C THR A 309 -3.56 3.49 13.85
N ARG A 310 -3.13 2.34 14.36
CA ARG A 310 -3.84 1.59 15.40
C ARG A 310 -2.86 0.98 16.38
N ILE A 311 -3.29 0.88 17.63
CA ILE A 311 -2.55 0.20 18.69
C ILE A 311 -3.49 -0.87 19.25
N SER A 312 -2.99 -2.09 19.43
CA SER A 312 -3.76 -3.21 19.98
C SER A 312 -3.10 -3.77 21.24
N ARG A 313 -3.90 -4.17 22.22
CA ARG A 313 -3.44 -4.90 23.42
C ARG A 313 -3.90 -6.35 23.36
N TYR A 314 -2.96 -7.26 23.60
CA TYR A 314 -3.17 -8.69 23.72
C TYR A 314 -2.72 -9.16 25.09
N THR A 315 -3.34 -10.24 25.57
CA THR A 315 -2.76 -11.10 26.60
C THR A 315 -2.33 -12.39 25.92
N LEU A 316 -1.07 -12.75 26.11
CA LEU A 316 -0.43 -13.92 25.55
C LEU A 316 -0.08 -14.89 26.67
N GLN A 317 -0.08 -16.19 26.38
CA GLN A 317 0.72 -17.16 27.13
C GLN A 317 1.96 -17.49 26.35
N ILE A 318 3.13 -17.35 26.96
CA ILE A 318 4.42 -17.57 26.31
C ILE A 318 5.30 -18.49 27.16
N SER A 319 6.08 -19.34 26.51
CA SER A 319 7.14 -20.10 27.16
C SER A 319 8.25 -19.15 27.62
N PRO A 320 8.67 -19.18 28.89
CA PRO A 320 9.78 -18.37 29.37
C PRO A 320 11.16 -18.91 28.92
N ALA A 321 11.20 -20.07 28.25
CA ALA A 321 12.39 -20.58 27.56
C ALA A 321 12.65 -19.80 26.25
N PHE A 322 12.88 -18.49 26.38
CA PHE A 322 13.05 -17.57 25.27
C PHE A 322 14.23 -17.95 24.38
N GLY A 323 14.04 -17.84 23.07
CA GLY A 323 15.11 -17.97 22.09
C GLY A 323 15.77 -16.62 21.80
N GLN A 324 16.68 -16.63 20.82
CA GLN A 324 17.19 -15.39 20.23
C GLN A 324 16.04 -14.58 19.61
N TYR A 325 16.04 -13.27 19.85
CA TYR A 325 15.10 -12.36 19.20
C TYR A 325 15.24 -12.40 17.68
N ALA A 326 14.11 -12.60 17.01
CA ALA A 326 13.99 -12.57 15.57
C ALA A 326 13.28 -11.28 15.14
N LEU A 327 13.66 -10.72 14.00
CA LEU A 327 13.00 -9.55 13.44
C LEU A 327 11.72 -9.99 12.75
N CYS A 328 10.64 -10.06 13.53
CA CYS A 328 9.31 -10.42 13.06
C CYS A 328 8.52 -9.16 12.66
N ASN A 329 8.82 -8.53 11.53
CA ASN A 329 8.07 -7.34 11.08
C ASN A 329 7.15 -7.67 9.88
N GLY A 330 6.54 -8.87 9.90
CA GLY A 330 5.86 -9.52 8.78
C GLY A 330 4.53 -8.90 8.38
N TYR A 331 4.48 -7.61 8.07
CA TYR A 331 3.25 -7.00 7.56
C TYR A 331 2.91 -7.62 6.20
N PRO A 332 1.63 -8.01 5.96
CA PRO A 332 1.22 -8.68 4.72
C PRO A 332 1.41 -7.83 3.44
N ASP A 333 1.78 -6.57 3.58
CA ASP A 333 2.02 -5.61 2.50
C ASP A 333 3.51 -5.35 2.17
N THR A 334 4.47 -5.97 2.89
CA THR A 334 5.91 -5.83 2.56
C THR A 334 6.29 -6.66 1.33
N VAL A 335 7.28 -6.19 0.54
CA VAL A 335 7.77 -6.86 -0.68
C VAL A 335 9.26 -7.18 -0.51
N PRO A 336 9.71 -8.45 -0.63
CA PRO A 336 8.93 -9.63 -1.04
C PRO A 336 7.87 -10.07 -0.01
N PRO A 337 6.74 -10.65 -0.46
CA PRO A 337 5.66 -11.06 0.43
C PRO A 337 6.05 -12.33 1.18
N GLY A 338 6.04 -12.27 2.50
CA GLY A 338 6.27 -13.43 3.36
C GLY A 338 6.51 -13.01 4.82
N PRO A 339 5.59 -13.33 5.74
CA PRO A 339 5.71 -13.08 7.17
C PRO A 339 6.67 -14.12 7.73
N GLU A 340 7.97 -13.90 7.59
CA GLU A 340 8.94 -14.78 8.24
C GLU A 340 9.79 -13.92 9.16
N CYS A 341 9.78 -14.29 10.42
CA CYS A 341 10.75 -13.81 11.38
C CYS A 341 12.17 -14.05 10.82
N MET A 342 12.96 -12.98 10.71
CA MET A 342 14.33 -13.08 10.22
C MET A 342 15.30 -13.16 11.40
N GLY A 343 16.10 -14.23 11.42
CA GLY A 343 16.95 -14.59 12.55
C GLY A 343 16.21 -15.36 13.63
N GLY A 344 16.91 -15.76 14.70
CA GLY A 344 16.35 -16.50 15.82
C GLY A 344 15.88 -17.93 15.51
N ASP A 345 15.41 -18.64 16.53
CA ASP A 345 14.78 -19.95 16.33
C ASP A 345 13.35 -19.73 15.79
N PRO A 346 12.97 -20.36 14.66
CA PRO A 346 11.67 -20.14 14.04
C PRO A 346 10.48 -20.64 14.88
N ARG A 347 10.72 -21.32 16.00
CA ARG A 347 9.69 -21.88 16.89
C ARG A 347 9.64 -21.20 18.24
N LEU A 348 10.74 -20.61 18.73
CA LEU A 348 10.80 -20.03 20.08
C LEU A 348 10.39 -18.55 20.04
N VAL A 349 9.67 -18.10 21.06
CA VAL A 349 9.50 -16.65 21.28
C VAL A 349 10.88 -16.05 21.52
N GLY A 350 11.26 -15.11 20.67
CA GLY A 350 12.47 -14.33 20.84
C GLY A 350 12.21 -13.16 21.77
N LYS A 351 13.17 -12.77 22.62
CA LYS A 351 13.02 -11.66 23.57
C LYS A 351 14.26 -10.77 23.59
N GLU A 352 14.07 -9.46 23.57
CA GLU A 352 15.17 -8.49 23.69
C GLU A 352 14.78 -7.22 24.43
N ALA A 353 15.78 -6.44 24.86
CA ALA A 353 15.55 -5.06 25.26
C ALA A 353 15.36 -4.20 23.99
N PRO A 354 14.41 -3.24 23.99
CA PRO A 354 14.19 -2.35 22.86
C PRO A 354 15.49 -1.70 22.37
N PHE A 355 15.70 -1.70 21.05
CA PHE A 355 16.85 -1.04 20.40
C PHE A 355 18.23 -1.43 20.99
N PHE A 356 18.39 -2.67 21.46
CA PHE A 356 19.64 -3.20 22.04
C PHE A 356 20.15 -2.41 23.25
N ALA A 357 19.25 -1.82 24.05
CA ALA A 357 19.68 -0.99 25.17
C ALA A 357 20.30 -1.81 26.31
N GLY A 358 21.33 -1.25 26.95
CA GLY A 358 22.06 -1.90 28.05
C GLY A 358 23.03 -2.95 27.51
N ASP A 359 23.16 -4.08 28.20
CA ASP A 359 24.02 -5.19 27.77
C ASP A 359 23.49 -5.95 26.55
N GLY A 360 22.73 -5.31 25.66
CA GLY A 360 22.39 -5.82 24.32
C GLY A 360 21.36 -6.95 24.27
N GLU A 361 21.31 -7.83 25.27
CA GLU A 361 20.26 -8.83 25.42
C GLU A 361 20.07 -9.25 26.88
N ASN A 362 18.95 -8.81 27.43
CA ASN A 362 18.37 -9.34 28.64
C ASN A 362 17.36 -10.46 28.30
N ARG A 363 17.62 -11.28 27.27
CA ARG A 363 16.65 -12.31 26.83
C ARG A 363 16.28 -13.27 27.96
N CYS A 364 17.28 -13.64 28.77
CA CYS A 364 17.10 -14.50 29.94
C CYS A 364 16.94 -13.70 31.25
N SER A 365 17.05 -12.37 31.21
CA SER A 365 16.79 -11.53 32.38
C SER A 365 15.30 -11.52 32.72
N ALA A 366 14.96 -11.51 34.00
CA ALA A 366 13.59 -11.33 34.43
C ALA A 366 13.08 -9.89 34.22
N GLU A 367 13.98 -8.90 34.21
CA GLU A 367 13.62 -7.48 34.27
C GLU A 367 14.40 -6.62 33.27
N SER A 368 13.76 -5.54 32.82
CA SER A 368 14.33 -4.50 31.98
C SER A 368 13.77 -3.15 32.42
N SER A 369 14.63 -2.17 32.63
CA SER A 369 14.22 -0.82 33.02
C SER A 369 13.45 -0.09 31.91
N ILE A 370 13.54 -0.55 30.67
CA ILE A 370 12.85 0.01 29.49
C ILE A 370 11.87 -0.97 28.83
N GLY A 371 11.57 -2.09 29.49
CA GLY A 371 10.68 -3.13 28.97
C GLY A 371 11.36 -4.07 27.98
N PHE A 372 10.55 -4.90 27.34
CA PHE A 372 10.98 -5.95 26.41
C PHE A 372 10.21 -5.91 25.11
N TRP A 373 10.89 -6.29 24.04
CA TRP A 373 10.30 -6.68 22.76
C TRP A 373 10.29 -8.21 22.64
N TYR A 374 9.28 -8.72 21.96
CA TYR A 374 9.07 -10.13 21.70
C TYR A 374 8.86 -10.36 20.21
N GLY A 375 9.69 -11.20 19.61
CA GLY A 375 9.45 -11.75 18.28
C GLY A 375 8.54 -12.96 18.41
N LEU A 376 7.44 -13.00 17.65
CA LEU A 376 6.44 -14.08 17.70
C LEU A 376 6.44 -14.93 16.42
N PRO A 377 7.39 -15.88 16.24
CA PRO A 377 7.39 -16.75 15.08
C PRO A 377 6.12 -17.58 14.97
N LYS A 378 5.54 -17.64 13.78
CA LYS A 378 4.34 -18.42 13.51
C LYS A 378 4.51 -19.91 13.75
N ALA A 379 5.69 -20.48 13.47
CA ALA A 379 5.93 -21.90 13.76
C ALA A 379 5.97 -22.20 15.27
N GLY A 380 6.06 -21.14 16.10
CA GLY A 380 5.90 -21.19 17.56
C GLY A 380 4.46 -21.08 18.06
N HIS A 381 3.51 -20.70 17.20
CA HIS A 381 2.13 -20.42 17.60
C HIS A 381 1.38 -21.73 17.89
N CYS A 382 0.77 -21.82 19.06
CA CYS A 382 -0.07 -22.94 19.44
C CYS A 382 -1.38 -22.95 18.65
N SER A 383 -1.95 -24.14 18.46
CA SER A 383 -3.28 -24.27 17.85
C SER A 383 -4.36 -23.64 18.75
N ALA A 384 -5.52 -23.30 18.17
CA ALA A 384 -6.62 -22.71 18.92
C ALA A 384 -7.03 -23.58 20.13
N GLY A 385 -7.01 -23.01 21.33
CA GLY A 385 -7.32 -23.70 22.59
C GLY A 385 -6.14 -24.45 23.22
N GLU A 386 -4.99 -24.54 22.53
CA GLU A 386 -3.76 -25.06 23.09
C GLU A 386 -2.96 -23.94 23.79
N VAL A 387 -2.25 -24.32 24.84
CA VAL A 387 -1.34 -23.44 25.59
C VAL A 387 0.04 -24.07 25.67
N PRO A 388 1.12 -23.25 25.72
CA PRO A 388 2.47 -23.79 25.84
C PRO A 388 2.60 -24.65 27.10
N LYS A 389 3.22 -25.82 26.97
CA LYS A 389 3.55 -26.70 28.10
C LYS A 389 4.91 -26.32 28.69
N LYS A 390 5.30 -26.90 29.83
CA LYS A 390 6.65 -26.69 30.40
C LYS A 390 7.76 -27.03 29.40
N SER A 391 7.60 -28.14 28.67
CA SER A 391 8.51 -28.55 27.58
C SER A 391 8.16 -27.96 26.20
N ALA A 392 7.45 -26.82 26.17
CA ALA A 392 7.01 -26.14 24.94
C ALA A 392 8.15 -25.90 23.94
N TRP A 393 9.35 -25.64 24.46
CA TRP A 393 10.55 -25.41 23.66
C TRP A 393 10.97 -26.64 22.83
N GLU A 394 10.54 -27.84 23.22
CA GLU A 394 10.72 -29.08 22.46
C GLU A 394 9.55 -29.33 21.48
N SER A 395 8.31 -29.05 21.93
CA SER A 395 7.10 -29.41 21.17
C SER A 395 6.72 -28.42 20.06
N GLY A 396 7.30 -27.22 20.03
CA GLY A 396 7.07 -26.20 19.00
C GLY A 396 5.89 -25.26 19.27
N CYS A 397 4.96 -25.59 20.17
CA CYS A 397 3.94 -24.66 20.66
C CYS A 397 4.51 -23.86 21.84
N THR A 398 5.01 -22.65 21.55
CA THR A 398 5.75 -21.80 22.50
C THR A 398 5.01 -20.53 22.88
N TRP A 399 3.98 -20.15 22.13
CA TRP A 399 3.10 -19.05 22.51
C TRP A 399 1.68 -19.22 21.99
N SER A 400 0.71 -18.62 22.68
CA SER A 400 -0.68 -18.56 22.23
C SER A 400 -1.34 -17.24 22.60
N ILE A 401 -2.33 -16.84 21.79
CA ILE A 401 -3.16 -15.66 22.08
C ILE A 401 -4.28 -16.10 23.03
N LEU A 402 -4.27 -15.60 24.26
CA LEU A 402 -5.40 -15.80 25.17
C LEU A 402 -6.56 -14.90 24.83
N LYS A 403 -6.25 -13.61 24.63
CA LYS A 403 -7.27 -12.58 24.42
C LYS A 403 -6.68 -11.37 23.72
N ARG A 404 -7.38 -10.86 22.72
CA ARG A 404 -7.25 -9.47 22.27
C ARG A 404 -8.22 -8.64 23.10
N HIS A 405 -7.70 -7.66 23.85
CA HIS A 405 -8.54 -6.86 24.74
C HIS A 405 -9.26 -5.74 24.02
N LYS A 406 -8.51 -4.98 23.24
CA LYS A 406 -8.96 -3.69 22.71
C LYS A 406 -8.03 -3.24 21.59
N THR A 407 -8.56 -2.46 20.66
CA THR A 407 -7.78 -1.74 19.68
C THR A 407 -8.20 -0.28 19.69
N ILE A 408 -7.23 0.63 19.71
CA ILE A 408 -7.47 2.08 19.75
C ILE A 408 -6.91 2.73 18.48
N LYS A 409 -7.47 3.88 18.09
CA LYS A 409 -6.85 4.73 17.08
C LYS A 409 -5.61 5.38 17.67
N GLN A 410 -4.52 5.45 16.91
CA GLN A 410 -3.31 6.16 17.35
C GLN A 410 -3.61 7.62 17.70
N THR A 411 -4.51 8.27 16.94
CA THR A 411 -4.79 9.70 17.10
C THR A 411 -5.39 10.01 18.46
N CYS A 412 -6.12 9.06 19.06
CA CYS A 412 -6.62 9.22 20.41
C CYS A 412 -5.46 9.33 21.41
N LEU A 413 -4.49 8.42 21.35
CA LEU A 413 -3.32 8.49 22.21
C LEU A 413 -2.48 9.75 21.91
N LEU A 414 -2.10 9.93 20.64
CA LEU A 414 -1.11 10.94 20.24
C LEU A 414 -1.64 12.38 20.33
N ASN A 415 -2.86 12.61 19.84
CA ASN A 415 -3.43 13.96 19.74
C ASN A 415 -4.28 14.27 20.97
N ASP A 416 -5.24 13.40 21.31
CA ASP A 416 -6.24 13.71 22.33
C ASP A 416 -5.68 13.61 23.76
N HIS A 417 -4.66 12.76 23.96
CA HIS A 417 -4.00 12.55 25.26
C HIS A 417 -2.58 13.12 25.35
N HIS A 418 -2.21 14.01 24.42
CA HIS A 418 -0.94 14.75 24.43
C HIS A 418 0.32 13.86 24.59
N TYR A 419 0.30 12.63 24.06
CA TYR A 419 1.34 11.63 24.31
C TYR A 419 2.76 12.11 23.97
N LEU A 420 2.91 12.88 22.88
CA LEU A 420 4.19 13.46 22.47
C LEU A 420 4.81 14.32 23.59
N SER A 421 3.99 15.05 24.36
CA SER A 421 4.49 15.86 25.48
C SER A 421 5.04 15.00 26.62
N TYR A 422 4.43 13.84 26.88
CA TYR A 422 4.95 12.87 27.85
C TYR A 422 6.26 12.26 27.38
N CYS A 423 6.35 11.89 26.10
CA CYS A 423 7.58 11.39 25.51
C CYS A 423 8.73 12.41 25.63
N GLN A 424 8.47 13.69 25.35
CA GLN A 424 9.47 14.76 25.49
C GLN A 424 9.94 14.92 26.95
N ALA A 425 9.00 14.89 27.89
CA ALA A 425 9.29 15.03 29.32
C ALA A 425 10.09 13.83 29.85
N ASP A 426 9.67 12.61 29.52
CA ASP A 426 10.34 11.38 29.93
C ASP A 426 11.75 11.28 29.33
N PHE A 427 11.88 11.63 28.05
CA PHE A 427 13.17 11.69 27.37
C PHE A 427 14.11 12.71 28.04
N LYS A 428 13.61 13.89 28.40
CA LYS A 428 14.39 14.93 29.07
C LYS A 428 14.91 14.45 30.43
N GLU A 429 14.13 13.64 31.14
CA GLU A 429 14.50 13.12 32.47
C GLU A 429 15.37 11.87 32.43
N GLY A 430 15.30 11.07 31.37
CA GLY A 430 16.12 9.86 31.21
C GLY A 430 15.75 8.74 32.19
N LYS A 431 14.49 8.66 32.63
CA LYS A 431 14.02 7.74 33.70
C LYS A 431 13.08 6.61 33.22
N GLY A 432 13.23 6.12 31.98
CA GLY A 432 12.53 4.92 31.53
C GLY A 432 11.04 5.09 31.18
N PHE A 433 10.63 6.26 30.67
CA PHE A 433 9.31 6.52 30.07
C PHE A 433 8.05 6.30 30.94
N PRO A 434 8.06 6.61 32.26
CA PRO A 434 6.94 6.29 33.14
C PRO A 434 5.66 7.07 32.85
N ARG A 435 5.72 8.30 32.32
CA ARG A 435 4.52 9.08 32.00
C ARG A 435 3.85 8.53 30.74
N SER A 436 4.67 8.23 29.75
CA SER A 436 4.25 7.64 28.48
C SER A 436 3.64 6.26 28.72
N GLU A 437 4.30 5.43 29.55
CA GLU A 437 3.77 4.14 30.03
C GLU A 437 2.36 4.30 30.66
N ALA A 438 2.21 5.25 31.59
CA ALA A 438 0.94 5.51 32.27
C ALA A 438 -0.16 5.98 31.31
N ALA A 439 0.17 6.85 30.34
CA ALA A 439 -0.77 7.33 29.35
C ALA A 439 -1.24 6.22 28.40
N LEU A 440 -0.32 5.36 27.95
CA LEU A 440 -0.65 4.19 27.13
C LEU A 440 -1.56 3.23 27.90
N LEU A 441 -1.26 2.97 29.18
CA LEU A 441 -2.09 2.13 30.03
C LEU A 441 -3.50 2.72 30.23
N ALA A 442 -3.61 4.03 30.46
CA ALA A 442 -4.89 4.72 30.62
C ALA A 442 -5.77 4.61 29.36
N ALA A 443 -5.17 4.76 28.17
CA ALA A 443 -5.86 4.63 26.89
C ALA A 443 -6.53 3.27 26.71
N PHE A 444 -5.91 2.21 27.24
CA PHE A 444 -6.45 0.86 27.22
C PHE A 444 -7.41 0.55 28.38
N SER A 445 -7.24 1.19 29.54
CA SER A 445 -7.99 0.89 30.77
C SER A 445 -9.39 1.51 30.81
N SER A 446 -9.68 2.52 30.00
CA SER A 446 -10.97 3.23 29.96
C SER A 446 -11.37 3.59 28.54
N GLU A 447 -12.67 3.73 28.27
CA GLU A 447 -13.18 4.39 27.05
C GLU A 447 -13.48 5.88 27.26
N ASP A 448 -13.50 6.34 28.52
CA ASP A 448 -13.77 7.72 28.90
C ASP A 448 -12.53 8.61 28.67
N PRO A 449 -12.57 9.56 27.71
CA PRO A 449 -11.44 10.44 27.42
C PRO A 449 -11.01 11.29 28.61
N SER A 450 -11.92 11.63 29.53
CA SER A 450 -11.57 12.43 30.72
C SER A 450 -10.65 11.68 31.70
N LYS A 451 -10.55 10.35 31.56
CA LYS A 451 -9.65 9.49 32.33
C LYS A 451 -8.41 9.04 31.54
N GLY A 452 -8.14 9.68 30.40
CA GLY A 452 -7.09 9.26 29.48
C GLY A 452 -7.50 8.06 28.60
N GLY A 453 -8.79 7.69 28.58
CA GLY A 453 -9.28 6.53 27.86
C GLY A 453 -9.46 6.75 26.36
N CYS A 454 -9.38 5.68 25.59
CA CYS A 454 -9.66 5.68 24.15
C CYS A 454 -10.79 4.71 23.81
N ALA A 455 -11.65 5.01 22.82
CA ALA A 455 -12.71 4.09 22.43
C ALA A 455 -12.13 2.81 21.78
N ASP A 456 -12.74 1.64 22.04
CA ASP A 456 -12.40 0.42 21.30
C ASP A 456 -12.96 0.48 19.87
N ILE A 457 -12.07 0.37 18.89
CA ILE A 457 -12.42 0.32 17.45
C ILE A 457 -12.29 -1.09 16.87
N GLY A 458 -11.87 -2.08 17.67
CA GLY A 458 -11.71 -3.48 17.27
C GLY A 458 -12.98 -4.33 17.37
N GLY A 459 -14.13 -3.70 17.66
CA GLY A 459 -15.32 -4.35 18.19
C GLY A 459 -15.71 -5.68 17.56
N PHE A 460 -15.75 -6.72 18.40
CA PHE A 460 -16.97 -7.53 18.49
C PHE A 460 -17.72 -7.08 19.74
N PRO A 461 -18.90 -6.46 19.63
CA PRO A 461 -19.76 -6.29 20.79
C PRO A 461 -20.24 -7.69 21.18
N GLU A 462 -19.66 -8.27 22.22
CA GLU A 462 -20.15 -9.50 22.87
C GLU A 462 -21.66 -9.40 23.22
N ARG A 463 -22.21 -8.17 23.27
CA ARG A 463 -23.62 -7.88 23.52
C ARG A 463 -24.57 -8.11 22.33
N LEU A 464 -24.10 -8.46 21.13
CA LEU A 464 -24.96 -8.65 19.95
C LEU A 464 -25.31 -10.13 19.64
N LEU A 465 -24.82 -11.09 20.43
CA LEU A 465 -25.13 -12.52 20.28
C LEU A 465 -26.37 -13.02 21.06
N VAL A 466 -27.10 -12.14 21.75
CA VAL A 466 -28.35 -12.49 22.46
C VAL A 466 -29.54 -11.69 21.93
N SER A 467 -29.87 -11.79 20.64
CA SER A 467 -31.22 -11.44 20.11
C SER A 467 -31.44 -11.83 18.64
N ALA A 468 -30.89 -12.96 18.17
CA ALA A 468 -31.14 -13.44 16.82
C ALA A 468 -31.54 -14.93 16.80
N THR A 469 -32.51 -15.32 17.63
CA THR A 469 -33.38 -16.45 17.27
C THR A 469 -34.49 -15.91 16.38
N CYS A 470 -34.31 -16.04 15.06
CA CYS A 470 -35.41 -15.94 14.10
C CYS A 470 -36.48 -16.96 14.49
N GLY A 471 -37.68 -16.47 14.80
CA GLY A 471 -38.85 -17.31 15.04
C GLY A 471 -39.18 -18.13 13.79
N THR A 472 -38.98 -19.43 13.87
CA THR A 472 -39.64 -20.41 13.01
C THR A 472 -41.14 -20.35 13.27
N TRP A 473 -41.90 -19.97 12.24
CA TRP A 473 -43.34 -20.19 12.19
C TRP A 473 -43.62 -21.70 12.17
N PRO A 474 -44.43 -22.26 13.09
CA PRO A 474 -44.96 -23.61 12.92
C PRO A 474 -46.17 -23.57 11.98
N LYS A 475 -46.11 -24.36 10.91
CA LYS A 475 -47.30 -24.90 10.23
C LYS A 475 -47.75 -26.12 11.01
N GLU A 476 -48.97 -26.09 11.53
CA GLU A 476 -49.86 -27.19 11.97
C GLU A 476 -50.89 -26.53 12.92
N GLY A 477 -52.20 -26.75 12.92
CA GLY A 477 -53.11 -27.66 12.25
C GLY A 477 -54.50 -27.39 12.87
N LEU A 478 -55.57 -27.55 12.10
CA LEU A 478 -56.96 -27.38 12.54
C LEU A 478 -57.36 -28.46 13.56
N ALA A 479 -57.76 -28.09 14.79
CA ALA A 479 -58.79 -28.77 15.60
C ALA A 479 -59.17 -27.97 16.87
N PRO A 480 -60.34 -28.21 17.49
CA PRO A 480 -61.20 -27.14 18.02
C PRO A 480 -61.18 -26.93 19.54
N TRP A 481 -61.68 -25.74 19.91
CA TRP A 481 -62.28 -25.30 21.18
C TRP A 481 -62.26 -26.27 22.38
N ASN A 482 -61.64 -25.81 23.48
CA ASN A 482 -62.28 -25.95 24.78
C ASN A 482 -61.92 -24.81 25.75
N SER A 483 -62.94 -24.42 26.49
CA SER A 483 -63.07 -23.28 27.39
C SER A 483 -62.29 -23.41 28.70
N LYS A 484 -61.72 -22.31 29.21
CA LYS A 484 -62.15 -21.60 30.46
C LYS A 484 -61.06 -20.69 31.06
N ALA A 485 -61.53 -19.49 31.38
CA ALA A 485 -61.17 -18.64 32.53
C ALA A 485 -59.78 -17.98 32.60
N GLY A 486 -59.80 -16.64 32.72
CA GLY A 486 -58.67 -15.88 33.25
C GLY A 486 -58.62 -14.41 32.81
N VAL A 487 -59.65 -13.63 33.15
CA VAL A 487 -59.63 -12.17 32.99
C VAL A 487 -58.58 -11.55 33.91
N ARG A 488 -57.62 -10.81 33.34
CA ARG A 488 -57.03 -9.61 33.94
C ARG A 488 -56.73 -8.59 32.84
N GLU A 489 -57.47 -7.51 32.88
CA GLU A 489 -57.41 -6.34 32.00
C GLU A 489 -56.12 -5.54 32.21
N GLY A 490 -55.68 -4.86 31.15
CA GLY A 490 -54.77 -3.72 31.24
C GLY A 490 -53.53 -3.80 30.36
N GLY A 491 -53.70 -3.90 29.03
CA GLY A 491 -52.59 -3.83 28.08
C GLY A 491 -52.90 -2.86 26.94
N ALA A 492 -52.32 -1.67 26.99
CA ALA A 492 -52.28 -0.75 25.86
C ALA A 492 -51.63 -1.44 24.66
N THR A 493 -52.25 -1.34 23.49
CA THR A 493 -51.74 -1.89 22.24
C THR A 493 -50.35 -1.31 21.94
N GLY A 494 -49.42 -2.12 21.43
CA GLY A 494 -48.05 -1.70 21.10
C GLY A 494 -47.97 -0.52 20.13
N GLU A 495 -49.07 -0.20 19.45
CA GLU A 495 -49.23 0.97 18.60
C GLU A 495 -49.32 2.29 19.39
N GLU A 496 -49.94 2.28 20.58
CA GLU A 496 -50.04 3.46 21.46
C GLU A 496 -48.67 3.78 22.09
N ALA A 497 -47.91 2.74 22.46
CA ALA A 497 -46.54 2.89 22.97
C ALA A 497 -45.58 3.40 21.88
N ALA A 498 -45.74 2.95 20.64
CA ALA A 498 -44.98 3.47 19.49
C ALA A 498 -45.35 4.93 19.18
N ARG A 499 -46.64 5.28 19.22
CA ARG A 499 -47.11 6.67 19.05
C ARG A 499 -46.61 7.58 20.16
N GLN A 500 -46.66 7.18 21.43
CA GLN A 500 -46.11 7.96 22.54
C GLN A 500 -44.60 8.17 22.41
N LYS A 501 -43.85 7.17 21.94
CA LYS A 501 -42.41 7.29 21.72
C LYS A 501 -42.07 8.24 20.57
N ILE A 502 -42.88 8.25 19.51
CA ILE A 502 -42.76 9.22 18.40
C ILE A 502 -43.12 10.64 18.86
N LEU A 503 -44.13 10.80 19.72
CA LEU A 503 -44.51 12.09 20.32
C LEU A 503 -43.43 12.64 21.26
N GLN A 504 -42.82 11.79 22.10
CA GLN A 504 -41.68 12.17 22.94
C GLN A 504 -40.47 12.62 22.09
N LEU A 505 -40.14 11.90 21.02
CA LEU A 505 -39.05 12.27 20.12
C LEU A 505 -39.32 13.61 19.41
N ARG A 506 -40.56 13.89 19.03
CA ARG A 506 -40.98 15.19 18.46
C ARG A 506 -40.84 16.34 19.47
N GLU A 507 -41.22 16.13 20.72
CA GLU A 507 -41.03 17.15 21.76
C GLU A 507 -39.55 17.43 22.05
N HIS A 508 -38.70 16.39 22.10
CA HIS A 508 -37.26 16.56 22.30
C HIS A 508 -36.62 17.34 21.14
N ALA A 509 -37.03 17.07 19.89
CA ALA A 509 -36.58 17.83 18.73
C ALA A 509 -37.05 19.30 18.77
N GLN A 510 -38.28 19.57 19.23
CA GLN A 510 -38.79 20.93 19.39
C GLN A 510 -38.14 21.70 20.55
N ARG A 511 -37.72 21.03 21.63
CA ARG A 511 -36.93 21.64 22.72
C ARG A 511 -35.52 21.99 22.28
N ALA A 512 -34.85 21.09 21.55
CA ALA A 512 -33.52 21.37 20.97
C ALA A 512 -33.56 22.56 20.00
N ARG A 513 -34.62 22.65 19.18
CA ARG A 513 -34.86 23.80 18.29
C ARG A 513 -35.08 25.12 19.04
N ARG A 514 -35.79 25.09 20.18
CA ARG A 514 -36.01 26.28 21.03
C ARG A 514 -34.74 26.73 21.75
N MET A 515 -33.89 25.80 22.20
CA MET A 515 -32.57 26.16 22.76
C MET A 515 -31.67 26.81 21.71
N LEU A 516 -31.64 26.28 20.49
CA LEU A 516 -30.80 26.82 19.41
C LEU A 516 -31.25 28.20 18.93
N LEU A 517 -32.55 28.51 18.99
CA LEU A 517 -33.08 29.83 18.64
C LEU A 517 -32.96 30.86 19.79
N GLY A 518 -32.78 30.41 21.03
CA GLY A 518 -32.56 31.27 22.20
C GLY A 518 -31.15 31.86 22.29
N ILE A 519 -30.15 31.20 21.70
CA ILE A 519 -28.74 31.60 21.75
C ILE A 519 -28.45 32.81 20.81
N SER A 520 -29.36 33.15 19.90
CA SER A 520 -29.15 34.19 18.88
C SER A 520 -29.51 35.63 19.30
N ARG A 521 -29.86 35.91 20.57
CA ARG A 521 -30.43 37.22 20.97
C ARG A 521 -29.63 38.10 21.96
N HIS A 522 -28.41 37.73 22.36
CA HIS A 522 -27.54 38.67 23.08
C HIS A 522 -26.21 38.85 22.35
N ARG A 523 -26.05 39.99 21.68
CA ARG A 523 -24.77 40.53 21.21
C ARG A 523 -24.42 41.72 22.09
N ASP A 524 -23.35 41.58 22.84
CA ASP A 524 -22.65 42.66 23.55
C ASP A 524 -21.49 43.15 22.66
N PRO A 525 -21.32 44.46 22.39
CA PRO A 525 -20.30 44.94 21.47
C PRO A 525 -19.04 45.35 22.23
N GLY A 526 -18.13 44.40 22.45
CA GLY A 526 -16.78 44.75 22.87
C GLY A 526 -15.95 43.59 23.40
N LEU A 527 -15.21 42.89 22.53
CA LEU A 527 -13.87 42.30 22.75
C LEU A 527 -13.39 41.65 21.42
N PRO A 528 -12.07 41.48 21.21
CA PRO A 528 -11.45 41.41 19.88
C PRO A 528 -11.44 39.99 19.28
N GLN A 529 -11.30 39.99 17.95
CA GLN A 529 -11.19 38.82 17.08
C GLN A 529 -10.01 37.93 17.45
N ASP A 530 -10.28 36.68 17.83
CA ASP A 530 -9.51 35.48 17.46
C ASP A 530 -10.12 34.23 18.13
N VAL A 531 -11.10 33.62 17.46
CA VAL A 531 -11.49 32.21 17.68
C VAL A 531 -12.07 31.68 16.37
N GLY A 532 -11.26 30.92 15.62
CA GLY A 532 -11.75 30.01 14.60
C GLY A 532 -11.66 28.60 15.16
N GLU A 533 -12.75 28.08 15.73
CA GLU A 533 -13.01 26.64 15.92
C GLU A 533 -14.36 26.43 16.61
N LEU A 534 -15.32 25.91 15.86
CA LEU A 534 -16.55 25.30 16.39
C LEU A 534 -17.13 24.45 15.28
N ASP A 535 -16.88 23.14 15.33
CA ASP A 535 -17.52 22.20 14.41
C ASP A 535 -17.88 20.84 15.03
N MET A 536 -18.92 20.23 14.44
CA MET A 536 -19.47 18.87 14.67
C MET A 536 -20.48 18.65 15.83
N PRO A 537 -21.74 19.07 15.64
CA PRO A 537 -22.86 18.11 15.82
C PRO A 537 -23.92 18.11 14.70
N ILE A 538 -23.68 18.80 13.57
CA ILE A 538 -24.71 19.07 12.55
C ILE A 538 -24.99 17.88 11.60
N PHE A 539 -24.10 16.88 11.50
CA PHE A 539 -24.21 15.83 10.47
C PHE A 539 -25.21 14.69 10.76
N LYS A 540 -25.51 14.36 12.03
CA LYS A 540 -26.41 13.23 12.35
C LYS A 540 -27.88 13.49 11.98
N VAL A 541 -28.33 14.75 12.00
CA VAL A 541 -29.73 15.12 11.73
C VAL A 541 -30.02 15.22 10.22
N LEU A 542 -29.01 15.38 9.37
CA LEU A 542 -29.18 15.49 7.91
C LEU A 542 -29.32 14.13 7.19
N SER A 543 -28.81 13.04 7.75
CA SER A 543 -28.83 11.72 7.08
C SER A 543 -30.23 11.10 6.95
N CYS A 544 -31.13 11.35 7.92
CA CYS A 544 -32.48 10.76 7.91
C CYS A 544 -33.44 11.45 6.93
N ASP A 545 -33.26 12.75 6.66
CA ASP A 545 -34.09 13.50 5.70
C ASP A 545 -33.72 13.17 4.24
N VAL A 546 -32.44 12.94 3.94
CA VAL A 546 -31.95 12.69 2.58
C VAL A 546 -32.45 11.35 2.03
N GLN A 547 -32.61 10.34 2.89
CA GLN A 547 -33.07 9.00 2.51
C GLN A 547 -34.54 8.99 2.02
N SER A 548 -35.39 9.87 2.55
CA SER A 548 -36.79 10.02 2.12
C SER A 548 -36.93 10.68 0.74
N PHE A 549 -35.99 11.54 0.34
CA PHE A 549 -36.04 12.25 -0.95
C PHE A 549 -35.54 11.39 -2.13
N TYR A 550 -34.64 10.43 -1.88
CA TYR A 550 -34.09 9.55 -2.91
C TYR A 550 -35.06 8.44 -3.34
N HIS A 551 -35.94 7.97 -2.46
CA HIS A 551 -36.89 6.89 -2.76
C HIS A 551 -37.98 7.27 -3.79
N GLU A 552 -38.23 8.56 -4.04
CA GLU A 552 -39.28 9.02 -4.95
C GLU A 552 -38.77 9.50 -6.33
N GLY A 553 -37.46 9.45 -6.62
CA GLY A 553 -36.92 9.92 -7.92
C GLY A 553 -37.06 11.43 -8.19
N ARG A 554 -37.49 12.23 -7.20
CA ARG A 554 -37.83 13.66 -7.36
C ARG A 554 -36.66 14.63 -7.22
N TRP A 555 -35.45 14.17 -6.98
CA TRP A 555 -34.30 15.05 -6.74
C TRP A 555 -33.89 15.86 -7.99
N ALA A 556 -34.00 15.28 -9.19
CA ALA A 556 -33.74 15.98 -10.44
C ALA A 556 -34.77 17.11 -10.67
N GLN A 557 -36.05 16.84 -10.40
CA GLN A 557 -37.12 17.84 -10.43
C GLN A 557 -36.90 18.95 -9.39
N LEU A 558 -36.36 18.62 -8.21
CA LEU A 558 -36.01 19.60 -7.18
C LEU A 558 -34.81 20.48 -7.57
N LEU A 559 -33.84 19.95 -8.32
CA LEU A 559 -32.75 20.75 -8.89
C LEU A 559 -33.24 21.68 -9.99
N ILE A 560 -34.17 21.21 -10.83
CA ILE A 560 -34.84 22.04 -11.85
C ILE A 560 -35.64 23.17 -11.18
N ALA A 561 -36.39 22.86 -10.11
CA ALA A 561 -37.12 23.85 -9.34
C ALA A 561 -36.20 24.84 -8.62
N ALA A 562 -35.08 24.38 -8.06
CA ALA A 562 -34.07 25.23 -7.42
C ALA A 562 -33.28 26.09 -8.43
N ALA A 563 -33.25 25.70 -9.71
CA ALA A 563 -32.66 26.46 -10.80
C ALA A 563 -33.57 27.59 -11.31
N GLY A 564 -34.80 27.72 -10.78
CA GLY A 564 -35.72 28.81 -11.13
C GLY A 564 -36.30 28.71 -12.54
N VAL A 565 -36.30 27.51 -13.14
CA VAL A 565 -36.91 27.28 -14.47
C VAL A 565 -38.42 27.20 -14.30
N ASP A 566 -39.06 28.36 -14.29
CA ASP A 566 -40.52 28.48 -14.23
C ASP A 566 -41.11 28.03 -15.58
N SER A 567 -41.82 26.89 -15.60
CA SER A 567 -42.31 26.22 -16.82
C SER A 567 -43.46 26.96 -17.52
N GLY A 568 -43.69 28.24 -17.21
CA GLY A 568 -44.89 28.97 -17.64
C GLY A 568 -44.77 30.47 -17.93
N SER A 569 -43.59 31.12 -17.86
CA SER A 569 -43.52 32.57 -18.11
C SER A 569 -42.80 32.94 -19.42
N LYS A 570 -43.45 33.82 -20.19
CA LYS A 570 -42.99 34.34 -21.49
C LYS A 570 -41.58 34.94 -21.37
N ILE A 571 -40.61 34.28 -22.01
CA ILE A 571 -39.26 34.82 -22.25
C ILE A 571 -39.41 36.04 -23.18
N ARG A 572 -39.44 37.25 -22.60
CA ARG A 572 -39.17 38.50 -23.31
C ARG A 572 -37.65 38.69 -23.38
N GLN A 573 -37.22 39.10 -24.58
CA GLN A 573 -35.85 39.37 -25.01
C GLN A 573 -34.99 40.10 -23.95
N ALA A 574 -33.96 39.42 -23.44
CA ALA A 574 -32.75 40.05 -22.95
C ALA A 574 -31.66 39.86 -24.01
N ALA A 575 -31.17 40.97 -24.55
CA ALA A 575 -30.15 41.00 -25.59
C ALA A 575 -28.77 40.60 -25.03
N SER A 576 -28.04 39.77 -25.79
CA SER A 576 -26.58 39.51 -25.71
C SER A 576 -25.98 38.73 -24.52
N GLY A 577 -26.75 38.35 -23.51
CA GLY A 577 -26.23 37.47 -22.45
C GLY A 577 -26.21 36.01 -22.89
N ALA A 578 -25.05 35.36 -22.93
CA ALA A 578 -24.99 33.90 -23.04
C ALA A 578 -25.76 33.29 -21.84
N PRO A 579 -26.64 32.29 -22.06
CA PRO A 579 -27.43 31.71 -20.97
C PRO A 579 -26.50 31.13 -19.90
N GLU A 580 -26.60 31.63 -18.68
CA GLU A 580 -25.82 31.11 -17.55
C GLU A 580 -26.29 29.70 -17.20
N LEU A 581 -25.33 28.80 -16.98
CA LEU A 581 -25.60 27.46 -16.48
C LEU A 581 -26.20 27.55 -15.07
N PRO A 582 -27.24 26.75 -14.75
CA PRO A 582 -27.71 26.63 -13.38
C PRO A 582 -26.56 26.36 -12.41
N LYS A 583 -26.48 27.13 -11.31
CA LYS A 583 -25.36 27.06 -10.35
C LYS A 583 -25.03 25.63 -9.88
N PRO A 584 -26.00 24.74 -9.56
CA PRO A 584 -25.69 23.35 -9.20
C PRO A 584 -24.98 22.59 -10.31
N LEU A 585 -25.39 22.79 -11.57
CA LEU A 585 -24.79 22.15 -12.73
C LEU A 585 -23.38 22.69 -13.01
N SER A 586 -23.18 24.01 -12.85
CA SER A 586 -21.84 24.62 -12.89
C SER A 586 -20.90 24.01 -11.85
N LEU A 587 -21.38 23.76 -10.63
CA LEU A 587 -20.59 23.10 -9.57
C LEU A 587 -20.25 21.65 -9.90
N LEU A 588 -21.19 20.88 -10.49
CA LEU A 588 -20.92 19.51 -10.92
C LEU A 588 -19.90 19.45 -12.07
N PHE A 589 -19.96 20.39 -13.01
CA PHE A 589 -18.95 20.53 -14.07
C PHE A 589 -17.59 20.94 -13.55
N GLN A 590 -17.54 21.85 -12.57
CA GLN A 590 -16.29 22.19 -11.89
C GLN A 590 -15.72 20.99 -11.13
N ALA A 591 -16.56 20.20 -10.45
CA ALA A 591 -16.14 18.98 -9.78
C ALA A 591 -15.58 17.95 -10.78
N LEU A 592 -16.24 17.75 -11.92
CA LEU A 592 -15.76 16.88 -12.99
C LEU A 592 -14.39 17.33 -13.52
N HIS A 593 -14.21 18.63 -13.75
CA HIS A 593 -12.94 19.20 -14.21
C HIS A 593 -11.83 19.10 -13.15
N ARG A 594 -12.16 19.19 -11.86
CA ARG A 594 -11.19 19.06 -10.76
C ARG A 594 -10.85 17.61 -10.41
N ALA A 595 -11.72 16.67 -10.73
CA ALA A 595 -11.51 15.24 -10.55
C ALA A 595 -10.56 14.62 -11.61
N ILE A 596 -10.13 15.40 -12.59
CA ILE A 596 -9.10 15.01 -13.57
C ILE A 596 -7.77 14.75 -12.81
N PRO A 597 -7.07 13.63 -13.10
CA PRO A 597 -5.86 13.22 -12.39
C PRO A 597 -4.80 14.32 -12.27
N GLY A 598 -4.05 14.34 -11.17
CA GLY A 598 -3.01 15.35 -10.90
C GLY A 598 -3.46 16.55 -10.04
N ARG A 599 -4.74 16.64 -9.65
CA ARG A 599 -5.20 17.62 -8.65
C ARG A 599 -5.97 17.01 -7.48
N LEU A 600 -6.66 15.88 -7.63
CA LEU A 600 -7.40 15.20 -6.55
C LEU A 600 -7.42 13.67 -6.73
N ASN A 601 -7.12 12.91 -5.68
CA ASN A 601 -7.18 11.43 -5.66
C ASN A 601 -8.62 10.93 -5.46
N TRP A 602 -9.48 11.10 -6.46
CA TRP A 602 -10.85 10.57 -6.38
C TRP A 602 -10.83 9.03 -6.43
N GLN A 603 -11.55 8.42 -5.49
CA GLN A 603 -11.82 6.99 -5.54
C GLN A 603 -12.73 6.66 -6.74
N PRO A 604 -12.59 5.47 -7.36
CA PRO A 604 -13.42 5.01 -8.48
C PRO A 604 -14.91 5.24 -8.30
N LYS A 605 -15.46 4.80 -7.16
CA LYS A 605 -16.91 4.78 -6.92
C LYS A 605 -17.51 6.20 -6.80
N PRO A 606 -16.92 7.15 -6.05
CA PRO A 606 -17.32 8.56 -6.10
C PRO A 606 -17.32 9.17 -7.49
N TYR A 607 -16.32 8.86 -8.31
CA TYR A 607 -16.25 9.41 -9.66
C TYR A 607 -17.36 8.85 -10.56
N MET A 608 -17.64 7.55 -10.49
CA MET A 608 -18.79 6.93 -11.17
C MET A 608 -20.13 7.52 -10.68
N ALA A 609 -20.26 7.80 -9.38
CA ALA A 609 -21.44 8.45 -8.82
C ALA A 609 -21.60 9.89 -9.34
N LEU A 610 -20.51 10.64 -9.49
CA LEU A 610 -20.52 11.98 -10.09
C LEU A 610 -20.97 11.95 -11.55
N VAL A 611 -20.45 11.01 -12.34
CA VAL A 611 -20.87 10.80 -13.74
C VAL A 611 -22.36 10.43 -13.80
N ARG A 612 -22.83 9.55 -12.91
CA ARG A 612 -24.24 9.17 -12.79
C ARG A 612 -25.14 10.37 -12.45
N MET A 613 -24.75 11.19 -11.48
CA MET A 613 -25.47 12.42 -11.13
C MET A 613 -25.55 13.39 -12.30
N LEU A 614 -24.45 13.60 -13.02
CA LEU A 614 -24.43 14.45 -14.22
C LEU A 614 -25.39 13.93 -15.30
N LEU A 615 -25.40 12.61 -15.55
CA LEU A 615 -26.30 12.01 -16.52
C LEU A 615 -27.77 12.12 -16.10
N GLU A 616 -28.11 11.87 -14.83
CA GLU A 616 -29.49 12.05 -14.33
C GLU A 616 -29.96 13.50 -14.43
N VAL A 617 -29.10 14.46 -14.08
CA VAL A 617 -29.44 15.90 -14.15
C VAL A 617 -29.63 16.34 -15.59
N VAL A 618 -28.72 15.96 -16.49
CA VAL A 618 -28.78 16.40 -17.89
C VAL A 618 -29.92 15.72 -18.66
N HIS A 619 -30.24 14.45 -18.37
CA HIS A 619 -31.35 13.74 -19.03
C HIS A 619 -32.72 13.98 -18.39
N ALA A 620 -32.82 14.83 -17.36
CA ALA A 620 -34.12 15.19 -16.81
C ALA A 620 -34.96 15.90 -17.90
N GLU A 621 -36.20 15.46 -18.10
CA GLU A 621 -37.08 15.84 -19.23
C GLU A 621 -37.23 17.36 -19.48
N ALA A 622 -36.92 18.20 -18.49
CA ALA A 622 -37.07 19.65 -18.56
C ALA A 622 -35.76 20.42 -18.84
N MET A 623 -34.64 19.76 -19.13
CA MET A 623 -33.38 20.47 -19.37
C MET A 623 -33.30 21.11 -20.76
N PRO A 624 -32.95 22.40 -20.87
CA PRO A 624 -32.79 23.06 -22.17
C PRO A 624 -31.67 22.45 -23.02
N LEU A 625 -31.80 22.47 -24.36
CA LEU A 625 -30.76 21.97 -25.28
C LEU A 625 -29.37 22.60 -25.07
N PHE A 626 -29.30 23.87 -24.65
CA PHE A 626 -28.02 24.52 -24.38
C PHE A 626 -27.27 23.88 -23.20
N VAL A 627 -27.99 23.28 -22.24
CA VAL A 627 -27.40 22.54 -21.11
C VAL A 627 -26.73 21.26 -21.62
N HIS A 628 -27.36 20.53 -22.54
CA HIS A 628 -26.76 19.35 -23.17
C HIS A 628 -25.48 19.71 -23.93
N SER A 629 -25.51 20.79 -24.73
CA SER A 629 -24.34 21.27 -25.48
C SER A 629 -23.20 21.69 -24.54
N ALA A 630 -23.50 22.42 -23.46
CA ALA A 630 -22.52 22.79 -22.45
C ALA A 630 -21.94 21.56 -21.73
N ALA A 631 -22.80 20.60 -21.35
CA ALA A 631 -22.38 19.34 -20.73
C ALA A 631 -21.43 18.56 -21.63
N HIS A 632 -21.80 18.40 -22.91
CA HIS A 632 -21.00 17.69 -23.89
C HIS A 632 -19.66 18.37 -24.10
N LYS A 633 -19.64 19.71 -24.21
CA LYS A 633 -18.39 20.50 -24.32
C LYS A 633 -17.48 20.30 -23.12
N VAL A 634 -18.01 20.42 -21.89
CA VAL A 634 -17.23 20.22 -20.65
C VAL A 634 -16.69 18.79 -20.57
N ALA A 635 -17.53 17.79 -20.82
CA ALA A 635 -17.14 16.39 -20.79
C ALA A 635 -16.08 16.07 -21.84
N SER A 636 -16.19 16.65 -23.04
CA SER A 636 -15.21 16.50 -24.12
C SER A 636 -13.86 17.12 -23.75
N THR A 637 -13.84 18.35 -23.21
CA THR A 637 -12.61 18.99 -22.74
C THR A 637 -11.97 18.21 -21.59
N ALA A 638 -12.77 17.67 -20.67
CA ALA A 638 -12.27 16.81 -19.60
C ALA A 638 -11.64 15.52 -20.17
N MET A 639 -12.32 14.85 -21.11
CA MET A 639 -11.80 13.67 -21.80
C MET A 639 -10.46 13.94 -22.49
N GLN A 640 -10.36 15.05 -23.23
CA GLN A 640 -9.12 15.44 -23.94
C GLN A 640 -7.97 15.71 -22.98
N THR A 641 -8.27 16.36 -21.84
CA THR A 641 -7.28 16.65 -20.80
C THR A 641 -6.77 15.37 -20.15
N VAL A 642 -7.68 14.46 -19.78
CA VAL A 642 -7.29 13.17 -19.18
C VAL A 642 -6.53 12.31 -20.20
N ALA A 643 -6.94 12.30 -21.47
CA ALA A 643 -6.23 11.57 -22.53
C ALA A 643 -4.77 12.03 -22.65
N SER A 644 -4.54 13.35 -22.57
CA SER A 644 -3.19 13.93 -22.56
C SER A 644 -2.36 13.46 -21.36
N GLN A 645 -2.99 13.29 -20.19
CA GLN A 645 -2.32 12.77 -18.99
C GLN A 645 -2.00 11.29 -19.10
N VAL A 646 -2.92 10.48 -19.60
CA VAL A 646 -2.67 9.05 -19.87
C VAL A 646 -1.51 8.89 -20.85
N ARG A 647 -1.44 9.74 -21.88
CA ARG A 647 -0.30 9.77 -22.82
C ARG A 647 1.01 10.11 -22.10
N LYS A 648 1.02 11.07 -21.18
CA LYS A 648 2.21 11.39 -20.37
C LYS A 648 2.67 10.20 -19.53
N VAL A 649 1.73 9.53 -18.85
CA VAL A 649 2.02 8.33 -18.05
C VAL A 649 2.53 7.19 -18.93
N LEU A 650 1.98 7.04 -20.15
CA LEU A 650 2.45 6.07 -21.13
C LEU A 650 3.89 6.39 -21.58
N GLN A 651 4.22 7.64 -21.85
CA GLN A 651 5.58 8.06 -22.23
C GLN A 651 6.57 7.81 -21.09
N GLU A 652 6.19 8.13 -19.85
CA GLU A 652 6.98 7.84 -18.65
C GLU A 652 7.17 6.32 -18.45
N ALA A 653 6.16 5.51 -18.78
CA ALA A 653 6.25 4.05 -18.71
C ALA A 653 7.06 3.43 -19.85
N GLN A 654 7.06 4.01 -21.06
CA GLN A 654 7.83 3.50 -22.21
C GLN A 654 9.35 3.60 -22.02
N SER A 655 9.82 4.51 -21.16
CA SER A 655 11.26 4.66 -20.88
C SER A 655 11.86 3.52 -20.05
N ALA A 656 11.03 2.63 -19.50
CA ALA A 656 11.49 1.46 -18.77
C ALA A 656 11.12 0.17 -19.51
N GLU A 657 12.12 -0.67 -19.74
CA GLU A 657 12.12 -1.83 -20.65
C GLU A 657 10.94 -2.80 -20.48
N ASP A 658 10.36 -2.88 -19.27
CA ASP A 658 9.19 -3.73 -18.95
C ASP A 658 7.95 -2.94 -18.47
N ALA A 659 8.02 -1.61 -18.32
CA ALA A 659 6.94 -0.85 -17.69
C ALA A 659 5.76 -0.55 -18.62
N GLY A 660 5.92 -0.61 -19.94
CA GLY A 660 4.77 -0.54 -20.86
C GLY A 660 3.80 -1.72 -20.69
N ALA A 661 4.28 -2.86 -20.17
CA ALA A 661 3.49 -4.07 -20.07
C ALA A 661 2.30 -3.88 -19.13
N TRP A 662 2.50 -3.54 -17.86
CA TRP A 662 1.42 -3.50 -16.86
C TRP A 662 0.28 -2.54 -17.22
N LEU A 663 0.52 -1.53 -18.05
CA LEU A 663 -0.52 -0.59 -18.49
C LEU A 663 -1.61 -1.28 -19.33
N VAL A 664 -1.27 -2.32 -20.09
CA VAL A 664 -2.26 -3.13 -20.82
C VAL A 664 -3.20 -3.81 -19.82
N ASP A 665 -2.68 -4.34 -18.72
CA ASP A 665 -3.50 -5.00 -17.70
C ASP A 665 -4.40 -3.98 -17.00
N VAL A 666 -3.84 -2.83 -16.62
CA VAL A 666 -4.60 -1.70 -16.05
C VAL A 666 -5.72 -1.27 -17.00
N PHE A 667 -5.42 -1.09 -18.29
CA PHE A 667 -6.42 -0.70 -19.27
C PHE A 667 -7.52 -1.74 -19.41
N CYS A 668 -7.18 -3.02 -19.52
CA CYS A 668 -8.17 -4.10 -19.61
C CYS A 668 -9.04 -4.20 -18.34
N GLU A 669 -8.45 -4.10 -17.16
CA GLU A 669 -9.18 -4.12 -15.89
C GLU A 669 -10.14 -2.93 -15.79
N GLU A 670 -9.65 -1.72 -16.05
CA GLU A 670 -10.47 -0.52 -16.03
C GLU A 670 -11.54 -0.50 -17.12
N TRP A 671 -11.27 -1.15 -18.26
CA TRP A 671 -12.26 -1.33 -19.33
C TRP A 671 -13.42 -2.23 -18.86
N GLU A 672 -13.13 -3.32 -18.15
CA GLU A 672 -14.17 -4.17 -17.60
C GLU A 672 -14.99 -3.46 -16.52
N GLN A 673 -14.33 -2.69 -15.65
CA GLN A 673 -15.03 -1.84 -14.68
C GLN A 673 -15.87 -0.76 -15.36
N HIS A 674 -15.37 -0.17 -16.45
CA HIS A 674 -16.08 0.81 -17.26
C HIS A 674 -17.35 0.24 -17.88
N LYS A 675 -17.35 -1.04 -18.26
CA LYS A 675 -18.54 -1.71 -18.80
C LYS A 675 -19.59 -2.02 -17.75
N ALA A 676 -19.24 -2.08 -16.46
CA ALA A 676 -20.21 -2.30 -15.40
C ALA A 676 -21.28 -1.18 -15.34
N GLY A 677 -22.47 -1.50 -14.84
CA GLY A 677 -23.50 -0.48 -14.59
C GLY A 677 -22.99 0.61 -13.65
N LEU A 678 -23.44 1.86 -13.85
CA LEU A 678 -23.15 2.94 -12.90
C LEU A 678 -23.80 2.64 -11.54
N PRO A 679 -23.19 3.05 -10.41
CA PRO A 679 -23.70 2.72 -9.09
C PRO A 679 -25.08 3.30 -8.84
N HIS A 680 -25.94 2.55 -8.14
CA HIS A 680 -27.23 3.04 -7.68
C HIS A 680 -27.03 4.14 -6.63
N LEU A 681 -27.39 5.39 -6.95
CA LEU A 681 -27.10 6.55 -6.11
C LEU A 681 -27.65 6.42 -4.67
N PRO A 682 -28.91 5.99 -4.43
CA PRO A 682 -29.42 5.81 -3.07
C PRO A 682 -28.57 4.87 -2.22
N GLU A 683 -28.14 3.73 -2.78
CA GLU A 683 -27.26 2.78 -2.09
C GLU A 683 -25.85 3.33 -1.89
N PHE A 684 -25.37 4.14 -2.85
CA PHE A 684 -24.07 4.78 -2.75
C PHE A 684 -24.04 5.82 -1.63
N PHE A 685 -25.06 6.69 -1.54
CA PHE A 685 -25.17 7.73 -0.51
C PHE A 685 -25.64 7.21 0.85
N ALA A 686 -26.27 6.02 0.91
CA ALA A 686 -26.65 5.37 2.17
C ALA A 686 -25.45 4.98 3.04
N ASP A 687 -24.24 4.92 2.47
CA ASP A 687 -23.00 4.67 3.20
C ASP A 687 -22.11 5.94 3.20
N PRO A 688 -22.12 6.74 4.28
CA PRO A 688 -21.33 7.97 4.37
C PRO A 688 -19.82 7.75 4.16
N ARG A 689 -19.33 6.53 4.42
CA ARG A 689 -17.92 6.15 4.19
C ARG A 689 -17.54 6.18 2.71
N ARG A 690 -18.51 6.08 1.80
CA ARG A 690 -18.28 6.16 0.35
C ARG A 690 -18.12 7.61 -0.14
N LEU A 691 -18.46 8.59 0.68
CA LEU A 691 -18.34 10.02 0.38
C LEU A 691 -17.12 10.67 1.05
N ALA A 692 -16.59 10.04 2.10
CA ALA A 692 -15.35 10.45 2.71
C ALA A 692 -14.20 10.31 1.68
N PRO A 693 -13.20 11.22 1.70
CA PRO A 693 -11.94 10.90 1.04
C PRO A 693 -11.43 9.58 1.65
N PRO A 694 -10.65 8.78 0.90
CA PRO A 694 -10.05 7.59 1.50
C PRO A 694 -9.29 8.04 2.76
N GLU A 695 -9.81 7.69 3.95
CA GLU A 695 -9.03 7.73 5.18
C GLU A 695 -7.78 6.90 4.87
N GLY A 696 -6.61 7.54 4.92
CA GLY A 696 -5.38 7.04 4.30
C GLY A 696 -5.22 5.52 4.31
N GLY A 697 -5.39 4.92 3.12
CA GLY A 697 -5.02 3.54 2.82
C GLY A 697 -6.04 2.45 3.17
N SER A 698 -7.00 2.17 2.28
CA SER A 698 -7.33 0.79 1.90
C SER A 698 -8.30 0.78 0.72
N ALA A 699 -7.79 0.45 -0.49
CA ALA A 699 -8.66 0.00 -1.58
C ALA A 699 -8.93 -1.49 -1.35
N VAL A 700 -10.07 -1.81 -0.76
CA VAL A 700 -10.53 -3.20 -0.62
C VAL A 700 -11.03 -3.71 -1.97
N GLY A 701 -10.33 -4.72 -2.51
CA GLY A 701 -10.93 -5.71 -3.40
C GLY A 701 -10.65 -5.58 -4.90
N VAL A 702 -9.38 -5.55 -5.34
CA VAL A 702 -8.96 -6.18 -6.60
C VAL A 702 -7.61 -6.85 -6.38
N GLY A 703 -7.45 -8.11 -6.78
CA GLY A 703 -6.28 -8.94 -6.49
C GLY A 703 -4.97 -8.33 -6.97
N ARG A 704 -4.08 -8.01 -6.04
CA ARG A 704 -2.72 -7.49 -6.30
C ARG A 704 -1.82 -8.59 -6.83
N ARG A 705 -1.11 -8.33 -7.95
CA ARG A 705 0.00 -9.16 -8.41
C ARG A 705 1.32 -8.41 -8.50
N SER A 706 2.36 -9.22 -8.33
CA SER A 706 3.79 -8.95 -8.32
C SER A 706 4.32 -8.33 -9.62
N SER A 707 4.90 -7.14 -9.51
CA SER A 707 6.16 -6.76 -10.17
C SER A 707 6.86 -5.72 -9.30
N MET A 708 8.13 -5.97 -8.96
CA MET A 708 8.96 -5.17 -8.07
C MET A 708 9.02 -3.69 -8.50
N GLN A 709 8.93 -2.80 -7.50
CA GLN A 709 9.15 -1.34 -7.56
C GLN A 709 8.39 -0.60 -8.69
N ARG A 710 7.19 -0.06 -8.40
CA ARG A 710 6.62 1.23 -8.90
C ARG A 710 5.11 1.40 -8.54
N PRO A 711 4.66 1.30 -7.27
CA PRO A 711 3.23 1.43 -6.95
C PRO A 711 2.62 2.78 -7.40
N SER A 712 3.42 3.86 -7.38
CA SER A 712 2.94 5.21 -7.68
C SER A 712 2.49 5.39 -9.14
N ILE A 713 3.29 4.94 -10.11
CA ILE A 713 2.95 5.12 -11.54
C ILE A 713 1.78 4.23 -11.98
N VAL A 714 1.67 3.03 -11.42
CA VAL A 714 0.57 2.10 -11.72
C VAL A 714 -0.74 2.66 -11.20
N VAL A 715 -0.75 3.16 -9.96
CA VAL A 715 -1.93 3.82 -9.37
C VAL A 715 -2.29 5.07 -10.15
N ALA A 716 -1.31 5.93 -10.49
CA ALA A 716 -1.54 7.13 -11.28
C ALA A 716 -2.13 6.79 -12.67
N ALA A 717 -1.60 5.77 -13.34
CA ALA A 717 -2.13 5.27 -14.59
C ALA A 717 -3.53 4.69 -14.46
N GLN A 718 -3.80 3.90 -13.43
CA GLN A 718 -5.11 3.34 -13.17
C GLN A 718 -6.14 4.44 -12.98
N HIS A 719 -5.83 5.47 -12.18
CA HIS A 719 -6.68 6.64 -12.04
C HIS A 719 -6.86 7.38 -13.37
N ALA A 720 -5.79 7.60 -14.14
CA ALA A 720 -5.87 8.31 -15.41
C ALA A 720 -6.69 7.57 -16.46
N VAL A 721 -6.45 6.27 -16.63
CA VAL A 721 -7.21 5.43 -17.56
C VAL A 721 -8.67 5.36 -17.14
N ARG A 722 -8.96 5.11 -15.86
CA ARG A 722 -10.33 5.09 -15.34
C ARG A 722 -11.06 6.41 -15.60
N SER A 723 -10.42 7.54 -15.28
CA SER A 723 -11.00 8.87 -15.51
C SER A 723 -11.28 9.10 -16.99
N LEU A 724 -10.37 8.68 -17.87
CA LEU A 724 -10.56 8.80 -19.32
C LEU A 724 -11.78 8.01 -19.79
N LEU A 725 -11.88 6.74 -19.37
CA LEU A 725 -12.98 5.86 -19.76
C LEU A 725 -14.32 6.38 -19.26
N MET A 726 -14.37 6.94 -18.05
CA MET A 726 -15.58 7.56 -17.49
C MET A 726 -15.95 8.88 -18.19
N CYS A 727 -14.98 9.75 -18.51
CA CYS A 727 -15.23 10.93 -19.35
C CYS A 727 -15.77 10.52 -20.73
N ARG A 728 -15.17 9.51 -21.37
CA ARG A 728 -15.65 8.98 -22.64
C ARG A 728 -17.09 8.46 -22.53
N ARG A 729 -17.40 7.71 -21.47
CA ARG A 729 -18.77 7.23 -21.21
C ARG A 729 -19.74 8.41 -21.13
N LEU A 730 -19.37 9.45 -20.38
CA LEU A 730 -20.17 10.65 -20.23
C LEU A 730 -20.40 11.35 -21.58
N VAL A 731 -19.35 11.57 -22.38
CA VAL A 731 -19.47 12.19 -23.71
C VAL A 731 -20.39 11.38 -24.62
N ARG A 732 -20.22 10.04 -24.68
CA ARG A 732 -21.09 9.18 -25.51
C ARG A 732 -22.53 9.12 -25.02
N SER A 733 -22.73 9.19 -23.70
CA SER A 733 -24.05 9.11 -23.09
C SER A 733 -24.78 10.45 -23.08
N LEU A 734 -24.10 11.57 -23.34
CA LEU A 734 -24.71 12.88 -23.54
C LEU A 734 -25.12 12.98 -25.02
N PRO A 735 -26.39 12.75 -25.37
CA PRO A 735 -26.81 12.72 -26.77
C PRO A 735 -26.51 14.07 -27.45
N GLY A 736 -25.96 13.99 -28.65
CA GLY A 736 -25.89 15.12 -29.58
C GLY A 736 -27.24 15.50 -30.19
N ALA A 737 -28.27 14.62 -30.09
CA ALA A 737 -29.63 14.92 -30.53
C ALA A 737 -30.62 13.92 -29.91
N VAL A 738 -31.69 14.48 -29.32
CA VAL A 738 -33.00 13.91 -28.96
C VAL A 738 -33.13 12.38 -29.00
N PRO A 739 -33.24 11.69 -27.85
CA PRO A 739 -33.68 10.31 -27.83
C PRO A 739 -35.07 10.21 -28.49
N LYS A 740 -35.21 9.40 -29.55
CA LYS A 740 -36.55 8.98 -29.99
C LYS A 740 -37.16 8.21 -28.82
N ALA A 741 -38.26 8.73 -28.28
CA ALA A 741 -38.97 8.23 -27.10
C ALA A 741 -39.68 6.88 -27.33
N GLU A 742 -39.02 5.92 -27.97
CA GLU A 742 -39.39 4.52 -27.83
C GLU A 742 -38.70 3.98 -26.58
N GLU A 743 -39.45 3.98 -25.48
CA GLU A 743 -39.08 3.34 -24.22
C GLU A 743 -38.72 1.88 -24.47
N GLN A 744 -37.42 1.59 -24.63
CA GLN A 744 -36.99 0.21 -24.58
C GLN A 744 -37.23 -0.34 -23.16
N PRO A 745 -37.90 -1.49 -23.01
CA PRO A 745 -38.08 -2.12 -21.71
C PRO A 745 -36.69 -2.38 -21.10
N GLY A 746 -36.43 -1.85 -19.89
CA GLY A 746 -35.15 -2.01 -19.18
C GLY A 746 -34.39 -0.73 -18.82
N GLY A 747 -35.04 0.45 -18.86
CA GLY A 747 -34.48 1.71 -18.37
C GLY A 747 -33.40 2.34 -19.28
N PRO A 748 -32.87 3.52 -18.90
CA PRO A 748 -31.92 4.28 -19.69
C PRO A 748 -30.66 3.47 -20.08
N GLN A 749 -30.23 3.59 -21.35
CA GLN A 749 -29.10 2.83 -21.91
C GLN A 749 -27.82 2.90 -21.05
N TRP A 750 -27.56 4.05 -20.45
CA TRP A 750 -26.37 4.31 -19.65
C TRP A 750 -26.37 3.66 -18.26
N LEU A 751 -27.50 3.06 -17.81
CA LEU A 751 -27.55 2.14 -16.67
C LEU A 751 -27.12 0.72 -17.01
N ARG A 752 -27.22 0.34 -18.28
CA ARG A 752 -26.92 -1.03 -18.73
C ARG A 752 -25.42 -1.24 -18.81
N TYR A 753 -25.03 -2.51 -18.90
CA TYR A 753 -23.66 -2.87 -19.23
C TYR A 753 -23.32 -2.32 -20.62
N SER A 754 -22.15 -1.71 -20.76
CA SER A 754 -21.67 -1.31 -22.08
C SER A 754 -21.25 -2.55 -22.86
N ASP A 755 -21.74 -2.67 -24.09
CA ASP A 755 -21.38 -3.69 -25.08
C ASP A 755 -20.18 -3.27 -25.93
N GLU A 756 -19.54 -2.13 -25.61
CA GLU A 756 -18.41 -1.61 -26.37
C GLU A 756 -17.25 -2.65 -26.40
N PRO A 757 -16.78 -3.04 -27.60
CA PRO A 757 -15.65 -3.94 -27.72
C PRO A 757 -14.41 -3.27 -27.12
N LEU A 758 -13.49 -4.07 -26.60
CA LEU A 758 -12.23 -3.57 -26.06
C LEU A 758 -11.43 -2.92 -27.21
N PRO A 759 -11.09 -1.62 -27.18
CA PRO A 759 -10.49 -0.91 -28.32
C PRO A 759 -9.11 -1.46 -28.70
N ILE A 760 -8.44 -2.08 -27.73
CA ILE A 760 -7.12 -2.67 -27.89
C ILE A 760 -7.17 -4.17 -28.21
N GLN A 761 -8.36 -4.74 -28.37
CA GLN A 761 -8.54 -6.15 -28.75
C GLN A 761 -7.90 -6.41 -30.11
N LEU A 762 -7.23 -7.55 -30.25
CA LEU A 762 -6.60 -7.93 -31.50
C LEU A 762 -7.63 -8.59 -32.43
N PRO A 763 -7.58 -8.37 -33.75
CA PRO A 763 -8.60 -8.90 -34.67
C PRO A 763 -8.74 -10.42 -34.61
N MET A 764 -7.63 -11.12 -34.37
CA MET A 764 -7.61 -12.58 -34.23
C MET A 764 -8.43 -13.06 -33.02
N GLU A 765 -8.45 -12.31 -31.93
CA GLU A 765 -9.22 -12.64 -30.72
C GLU A 765 -10.73 -12.53 -30.94
N ALA A 766 -11.14 -11.58 -31.78
CA ALA A 766 -12.55 -11.36 -32.10
C ALA A 766 -13.15 -12.46 -33.00
N SER A 767 -12.30 -13.22 -33.71
CA SER A 767 -12.76 -14.20 -34.70
C SER A 767 -13.44 -15.44 -34.11
N GLY A 768 -13.25 -15.71 -32.80
CA GLY A 768 -13.85 -16.86 -32.12
C GLY A 768 -13.51 -18.24 -32.70
N ARG A 769 -12.49 -18.32 -33.59
CA ARG A 769 -12.15 -19.54 -34.34
C ARG A 769 -11.63 -20.67 -33.46
N LEU A 770 -10.96 -20.33 -32.36
CA LEU A 770 -10.40 -21.28 -31.41
C LEU A 770 -11.30 -21.33 -30.17
N ARG A 771 -11.73 -22.53 -29.80
CA ARG A 771 -12.53 -22.81 -28.60
C ARG A 771 -12.11 -24.15 -28.01
N GLU A 772 -12.21 -24.28 -26.69
CA GLU A 772 -12.00 -25.57 -26.02
C GLU A 772 -13.01 -26.60 -26.55
N GLY A 773 -12.54 -27.83 -26.78
CA GLY A 773 -13.28 -28.89 -27.47
C GLY A 773 -13.32 -28.77 -29.00
N GLY A 774 -12.76 -27.71 -29.58
CA GLY A 774 -12.61 -27.58 -31.03
C GLY A 774 -11.51 -28.49 -31.59
N VAL A 775 -11.66 -28.96 -32.83
CA VAL A 775 -10.63 -29.73 -33.54
C VAL A 775 -9.76 -28.77 -34.36
N VAL A 776 -8.44 -28.94 -34.26
CA VAL A 776 -7.45 -28.19 -35.04
C VAL A 776 -6.54 -29.14 -35.81
N GLU A 777 -6.10 -28.72 -36.99
CA GLU A 777 -5.12 -29.45 -37.79
C GLU A 777 -3.70 -29.12 -37.33
N LEU A 778 -2.96 -30.11 -36.82
CA LEU A 778 -1.61 -29.97 -36.27
C LEU A 778 -0.59 -29.50 -37.32
N ARG A 779 -0.81 -29.80 -38.61
CA ARG A 779 0.07 -29.38 -39.72
C ARG A 779 0.25 -27.85 -39.83
N ASN A 780 -0.67 -27.08 -39.26
CA ASN A 780 -0.63 -25.62 -39.29
C ASN A 780 0.18 -25.02 -38.13
N TYR A 781 0.71 -25.86 -37.23
CA TYR A 781 1.37 -25.42 -36.00
C TYR A 781 2.69 -26.15 -35.77
N THR A 782 3.69 -25.42 -35.27
CA THR A 782 4.82 -26.06 -34.61
C THR A 782 4.36 -26.57 -33.25
N CYS A 783 4.60 -27.85 -32.96
CA CYS A 783 4.06 -28.51 -31.77
C CYS A 783 5.21 -28.99 -30.87
N ILE A 784 5.07 -28.79 -29.55
CA ILE A 784 5.98 -29.35 -28.55
C ILE A 784 5.19 -30.33 -27.67
N CYS A 785 5.62 -31.59 -27.62
CA CYS A 785 5.03 -32.59 -26.73
C CYS A 785 5.36 -32.26 -25.27
N CYS A 786 4.34 -32.31 -24.41
CA CYS A 786 4.45 -32.11 -22.97
C CYS A 786 3.43 -32.97 -22.23
N SER A 787 3.47 -32.97 -20.90
CA SER A 787 2.43 -33.54 -20.06
C SER A 787 1.94 -32.53 -19.04
N VAL A 788 0.64 -32.51 -18.76
CA VAL A 788 0.07 -31.63 -17.73
C VAL A 788 0.20 -32.32 -16.38
N ALA A 789 0.76 -31.61 -15.39
CA ALA A 789 0.87 -32.09 -14.02
C ALA A 789 -0.51 -32.04 -13.34
N SER A 790 -1.34 -33.03 -13.63
CA SER A 790 -2.59 -33.29 -12.92
C SER A 790 -2.44 -34.57 -12.07
N ALA A 791 -3.50 -34.97 -11.35
CA ALA A 791 -3.53 -36.24 -10.63
C ALA A 791 -3.19 -37.45 -11.52
N LYS A 792 -3.40 -37.33 -12.84
CA LYS A 792 -2.90 -38.25 -13.87
C LYS A 792 -1.97 -37.48 -14.80
N LYS A 793 -0.80 -38.02 -15.12
CA LYS A 793 0.05 -37.47 -16.18
C LYS A 793 -0.66 -37.71 -17.51
N VAL A 794 -1.19 -36.64 -18.12
CA VAL A 794 -1.83 -36.71 -19.44
C VAL A 794 -0.95 -36.01 -20.46
N GLN A 795 -0.66 -36.70 -21.57
CA GLN A 795 0.14 -36.15 -22.65
C GLN A 795 -0.66 -35.11 -23.44
N ARG A 796 -0.02 -33.99 -23.76
CA ARG A 796 -0.56 -32.86 -24.53
C ARG A 796 0.45 -32.42 -25.57
N GLN A 797 -0.03 -31.65 -26.53
CA GLN A 797 0.78 -30.90 -27.46
C GLN A 797 0.57 -29.41 -27.22
N LEU A 798 1.65 -28.69 -26.92
CA LEU A 798 1.67 -27.23 -26.90
C LEU A 798 1.84 -26.72 -28.33
N LEU A 799 0.81 -26.08 -28.87
CA LEU A 799 0.86 -25.51 -30.22
C LEU A 799 1.41 -24.08 -30.14
N LEU A 800 2.47 -23.80 -30.88
CA LEU A 800 3.17 -22.51 -30.87
C LEU A 800 2.45 -21.48 -31.75
N ASP A 801 1.32 -20.96 -31.27
CA ASP A 801 0.55 -19.89 -31.93
C ASP A 801 1.12 -18.49 -31.59
N PRO A 802 1.04 -17.50 -32.50
CA PRO A 802 1.53 -16.14 -32.24
C PRO A 802 0.71 -15.33 -31.24
N THR A 803 -0.55 -15.69 -31.00
CA THR A 803 -1.54 -14.89 -30.25
C THR A 803 -2.21 -15.66 -29.12
N TRP A 804 -2.20 -16.99 -29.17
CA TRP A 804 -2.84 -17.86 -28.19
C TRP A 804 -1.86 -18.83 -27.53
N LEU A 805 -2.10 -19.14 -26.26
CA LEU A 805 -1.67 -20.37 -25.64
C LEU A 805 -2.67 -21.45 -26.01
N ILE A 806 -2.22 -22.51 -26.69
CA ILE A 806 -3.08 -23.62 -27.09
C ILE A 806 -2.45 -24.93 -26.60
N LEU A 807 -3.19 -25.68 -25.78
CA LEU A 807 -2.91 -27.08 -25.52
C LEU A 807 -3.93 -27.92 -26.26
N ALA A 808 -3.47 -28.98 -26.91
CA ALA A 808 -4.32 -29.91 -27.61
C ALA A 808 -3.99 -31.37 -27.25
N GLU A 809 -5.03 -32.20 -27.24
CA GLU A 809 -4.93 -33.66 -27.12
C GLU A 809 -4.94 -34.27 -28.53
N PRO A 810 -3.92 -35.04 -28.92
CA PRO A 810 -3.90 -35.70 -30.22
C PRO A 810 -5.05 -36.69 -30.33
N ASP A 811 -5.80 -36.64 -31.45
CA ASP A 811 -6.94 -37.54 -31.66
C ASP A 811 -6.45 -38.93 -32.05
N VAL A 812 -6.53 -39.88 -31.12
CA VAL A 812 -6.07 -41.27 -31.33
C VAL A 812 -7.13 -42.13 -32.05
N SER A 813 -8.34 -41.61 -32.28
CA SER A 813 -9.49 -42.40 -32.75
C SER A 813 -9.67 -42.42 -34.27
N GLY A 814 -9.08 -41.48 -35.00
CA GLY A 814 -9.17 -41.40 -36.46
C GLY A 814 -8.10 -42.23 -37.19
N SER A 815 -8.42 -42.77 -38.37
CA SER A 815 -7.42 -43.42 -39.24
C SER A 815 -6.31 -42.47 -39.73
N ASP A 816 -6.54 -41.15 -39.63
CA ASP A 816 -5.59 -40.06 -39.90
C ASP A 816 -5.10 -39.37 -38.59
N SER A 817 -4.99 -40.14 -37.50
CA SER A 817 -4.70 -39.70 -36.11
C SER A 817 -3.46 -38.82 -35.90
N SER A 818 -2.59 -38.69 -36.91
CA SER A 818 -1.39 -37.85 -36.82
C SER A 818 -1.62 -36.39 -37.21
N THR A 819 -2.81 -36.03 -37.74
CA THR A 819 -3.01 -34.70 -38.36
C THR A 819 -3.96 -33.77 -37.60
N THR A 820 -4.79 -34.30 -36.70
CA THR A 820 -5.79 -33.51 -35.95
C THR A 820 -5.62 -33.66 -34.45
N ALA A 821 -5.98 -32.62 -33.71
CA ALA A 821 -6.00 -32.63 -32.25
C ALA A 821 -7.21 -31.83 -31.70
N VAL A 822 -7.69 -32.20 -30.52
CA VAL A 822 -8.76 -31.52 -29.82
C VAL A 822 -8.17 -30.50 -28.85
N VAL A 823 -8.55 -29.23 -28.96
CA VAL A 823 -8.07 -28.16 -28.08
C VAL A 823 -8.61 -28.36 -26.68
N THR A 824 -7.72 -28.56 -25.70
CA THR A 824 -8.08 -28.76 -24.29
C THR A 824 -8.01 -27.48 -23.48
N THR A 825 -7.10 -26.56 -23.83
CA THR A 825 -6.93 -25.27 -23.17
C THR A 825 -6.64 -24.21 -24.23
N VAL A 826 -7.38 -23.10 -24.21
CA VAL A 826 -7.08 -21.91 -25.04
C VAL A 826 -7.08 -20.65 -24.19
N TRP A 827 -6.02 -19.84 -24.28
CA TRP A 827 -5.92 -18.58 -23.54
C TRP A 827 -5.15 -17.50 -24.30
N PRO A 828 -5.53 -16.20 -24.22
CA PRO A 828 -4.78 -15.14 -24.89
C PRO A 828 -3.34 -15.05 -24.36
N ILE A 829 -2.34 -15.13 -25.26
CA ILE A 829 -0.93 -15.25 -24.85
C ILE A 829 -0.43 -14.02 -24.08
N TRP A 830 -1.03 -12.85 -24.30
CA TRP A 830 -0.68 -11.62 -23.58
C TRP A 830 -1.03 -11.68 -22.08
N GLN A 831 -1.96 -12.56 -21.68
CA GLN A 831 -2.36 -12.82 -20.29
C GLN A 831 -1.56 -13.95 -19.63
N VAL A 832 -0.70 -14.61 -20.40
CA VAL A 832 0.08 -15.77 -19.96
C VAL A 832 1.42 -15.33 -19.37
N GLN A 833 1.80 -15.90 -18.24
CA GLN A 833 3.13 -15.80 -17.65
C GLN A 833 3.74 -17.20 -17.63
N SER A 834 5.01 -17.31 -17.98
CA SER A 834 5.72 -18.59 -17.97
C SER A 834 7.00 -18.48 -17.16
N LEU A 835 7.20 -19.43 -16.25
CA LEU A 835 8.35 -19.53 -15.38
C LEU A 835 8.85 -20.97 -15.38
N ILE A 836 10.13 -21.18 -15.67
CA ILE A 836 10.76 -22.49 -15.51
C ILE A 836 10.97 -22.72 -14.01
N ASP A 837 10.51 -23.87 -13.53
CA ASP A 837 10.69 -24.26 -12.14
C ASP A 837 12.18 -24.42 -11.81
N ARG A 838 12.65 -23.76 -10.75
CA ARG A 838 14.06 -23.84 -10.34
C ARG A 838 14.43 -25.22 -9.78
N SER A 839 13.43 -25.98 -9.30
CA SER A 839 13.64 -27.32 -8.75
C SER A 839 13.74 -28.40 -9.83
N ASP A 840 13.06 -28.22 -10.97
CA ASP A 840 13.18 -29.09 -12.15
C ASP A 840 13.14 -28.23 -13.44
N PRO A 841 14.27 -28.07 -14.17
CA PRO A 841 14.33 -27.25 -15.37
C PRO A 841 13.53 -27.81 -16.56
N ARG A 842 12.90 -28.98 -16.42
CA ARG A 842 11.96 -29.57 -17.38
C ARG A 842 10.51 -29.21 -17.09
N THR A 843 10.25 -28.49 -16.02
CA THR A 843 8.91 -28.10 -15.59
C THR A 843 8.67 -26.63 -15.88
N LEU A 844 7.62 -26.33 -16.65
CA LEU A 844 7.18 -24.99 -16.96
C LEU A 844 5.89 -24.69 -16.20
N GLN A 845 5.96 -23.73 -15.28
CA GLN A 845 4.80 -23.18 -14.61
C GLN A 845 4.21 -22.06 -15.44
N ILE A 846 2.92 -22.19 -15.77
CA ILE A 846 2.16 -21.24 -16.57
C ILE A 846 1.10 -20.58 -15.70
N GLY A 847 1.13 -19.26 -15.62
CA GLY A 847 0.10 -18.44 -14.98
C GLY A 847 -0.79 -17.75 -16.00
N MET A 848 -2.11 -17.73 -15.78
CA MET A 848 -3.11 -17.13 -16.67
C MET A 848 -3.97 -16.10 -15.94
N ASN A 849 -3.89 -14.85 -16.37
CA ASN A 849 -4.71 -13.76 -15.83
C ASN A 849 -6.10 -13.74 -16.45
N ALA A 850 -7.15 -13.80 -15.62
CA ALA A 850 -8.52 -13.56 -16.04
C ALA A 850 -9.03 -12.24 -15.46
N HIS A 851 -9.36 -11.27 -16.33
CA HIS A 851 -9.93 -9.99 -15.91
C HIS A 851 -11.40 -10.08 -15.53
N LYS A 852 -12.09 -11.14 -15.96
CA LYS A 852 -13.45 -11.45 -15.54
C LYS A 852 -13.44 -12.68 -14.65
N PRO A 853 -14.18 -12.67 -13.52
CA PRO A 853 -14.56 -13.93 -12.89
C PRO A 853 -15.34 -14.74 -13.92
N GLY A 854 -14.78 -15.89 -14.31
CA GLY A 854 -15.26 -16.62 -15.48
C GLY A 854 -14.82 -18.07 -15.49
N MET A 855 -15.16 -18.76 -16.58
CA MET A 855 -14.84 -20.17 -16.78
C MET A 855 -13.33 -20.39 -16.71
N ARG A 856 -12.95 -21.39 -15.91
CA ARG A 856 -11.60 -21.91 -15.80
C ARG A 856 -11.12 -22.39 -17.19
N PRO A 857 -9.94 -21.97 -17.66
CA PRO A 857 -9.43 -22.44 -18.95
C PRO A 857 -8.99 -23.90 -18.85
N GLY A 858 -9.76 -24.80 -19.44
CA GLY A 858 -9.46 -26.22 -19.55
C GLY A 858 -8.97 -26.86 -18.25
N GLU A 859 -7.73 -27.35 -18.31
CA GLU A 859 -7.07 -28.12 -17.25
C GLU A 859 -6.38 -27.26 -16.18
N ALA A 860 -6.46 -25.94 -16.28
CA ALA A 860 -5.83 -25.04 -15.31
C ALA A 860 -6.48 -25.15 -13.92
N ILE A 861 -5.72 -24.83 -12.87
CA ILE A 861 -6.18 -24.85 -11.48
C ILE A 861 -6.30 -23.42 -10.99
N ALA A 862 -7.40 -23.09 -10.31
CA ALA A 862 -7.54 -21.76 -9.71
C ALA A 862 -6.61 -21.61 -8.50
N TYR A 863 -5.87 -20.51 -8.43
CA TYR A 863 -4.93 -20.27 -7.33
C TYR A 863 -5.64 -19.92 -6.00
N ASN A 864 -6.82 -19.29 -6.04
CA ASN A 864 -7.54 -18.85 -4.83
C ASN A 864 -9.08 -18.76 -5.05
N PRO A 865 -9.87 -19.79 -4.71
CA PRO A 865 -11.34 -19.75 -4.75
C PRO A 865 -11.90 -18.91 -3.59
N PRO A 866 -12.85 -17.98 -3.80
CA PRO A 866 -13.99 -18.09 -4.74
C PRO A 866 -14.00 -17.12 -5.95
N VAL A 867 -13.18 -16.06 -5.96
CA VAL A 867 -13.12 -15.09 -7.08
C VAL A 867 -11.83 -15.34 -7.88
N CYS A 868 -11.88 -16.33 -8.77
CA CYS A 868 -10.69 -16.82 -9.47
C CYS A 868 -10.33 -15.87 -10.64
N THR A 869 -9.41 -14.94 -10.40
CA THR A 869 -8.78 -14.11 -11.46
C THR A 869 -7.41 -14.64 -11.88
N TYR A 870 -6.92 -15.70 -11.23
CA TYR A 870 -5.67 -16.37 -11.59
C TYR A 870 -5.84 -17.87 -11.68
N PHE A 871 -5.35 -18.41 -12.80
CA PHE A 871 -5.25 -19.84 -13.02
C PHE A 871 -3.79 -20.23 -13.23
N THR A 872 -3.41 -21.40 -12.75
CA THR A 872 -2.08 -21.97 -12.92
C THR A 872 -2.17 -23.29 -13.68
N LEU A 873 -1.14 -23.59 -14.45
CA LEU A 873 -1.02 -24.80 -15.24
C LEU A 873 0.45 -25.21 -15.25
N THR A 874 0.74 -26.46 -14.92
CA THR A 874 2.13 -26.94 -14.85
C THR A 874 2.36 -27.96 -15.96
N LEU A 875 3.33 -27.69 -16.83
CA LEU A 875 3.71 -28.56 -17.94
C LEU A 875 5.06 -29.21 -17.67
N ASN A 876 5.15 -30.52 -17.81
CA ASN A 876 6.41 -31.25 -17.76
C ASN A 876 6.83 -31.66 -19.17
N PHE A 877 8.11 -31.45 -19.50
CA PHE A 877 8.70 -31.82 -20.78
C PHE A 877 9.70 -32.96 -20.60
N ASP A 878 9.89 -33.76 -21.65
CA ASP A 878 10.90 -34.83 -21.63
C ASP A 878 12.34 -34.28 -21.69
N ASP A 879 12.50 -33.08 -22.22
CA ASP A 879 13.79 -32.43 -22.49
C ASP A 879 13.77 -30.97 -22.01
N VAL A 880 14.83 -30.57 -21.30
CA VAL A 880 15.09 -29.19 -20.86
C VAL A 880 15.11 -28.22 -22.03
N LYS A 881 15.63 -28.63 -23.19
CA LYS A 881 15.67 -27.79 -24.40
C LYS A 881 14.26 -27.44 -24.87
N LYS A 882 13.35 -28.41 -24.92
CA LYS A 882 11.94 -28.21 -25.29
C LYS A 882 11.19 -27.32 -24.30
N CYS A 883 11.45 -27.49 -22.99
CA CYS A 883 10.90 -26.62 -21.96
C CYS A 883 11.35 -25.16 -22.15
N ASN A 884 12.65 -24.95 -22.41
CA ASN A 884 13.18 -23.62 -22.71
C ASN A 884 12.61 -23.03 -24.01
N GLU A 885 12.51 -23.82 -25.08
CA GLU A 885 11.89 -23.38 -26.34
C GLU A 885 10.44 -22.92 -26.14
N ALA A 886 9.66 -23.68 -25.36
CA ALA A 886 8.29 -23.30 -24.99
C ALA A 886 8.26 -22.00 -24.16
N ALA A 887 9.12 -21.89 -23.14
CA ALA A 887 9.20 -20.72 -22.27
C ALA A 887 9.56 -19.45 -23.06
N VAL A 888 10.57 -19.53 -23.92
CA VAL A 888 11.03 -18.43 -24.78
C VAL A 888 9.93 -18.04 -25.77
N HIS A 889 9.28 -19.00 -26.43
CA HIS A 889 8.16 -18.69 -27.33
C HIS A 889 7.05 -17.92 -26.61
N LEU A 890 6.60 -18.42 -25.45
CA LEU A 890 5.54 -17.76 -24.68
C LEU A 890 5.94 -16.35 -24.25
N GLN A 891 7.16 -16.15 -23.75
CA GLN A 891 7.64 -14.82 -23.32
C GLN A 891 7.79 -13.85 -24.50
N THR A 892 8.42 -14.28 -25.59
CA THR A 892 8.63 -13.45 -26.79
C THR A 892 7.31 -13.08 -27.44
N ARG A 893 6.38 -14.02 -27.60
CA ARG A 893 5.06 -13.74 -28.17
C ARG A 893 4.22 -12.87 -27.25
N ARG A 894 4.18 -13.15 -25.95
CA ARG A 894 3.52 -12.26 -24.98
C ARG A 894 4.03 -10.82 -25.10
N ARG A 895 5.35 -10.61 -25.15
CA ARG A 895 5.94 -9.27 -25.31
C ARG A 895 5.50 -8.62 -26.64
N GLY A 896 5.57 -9.34 -27.75
CA GLY A 896 5.17 -8.84 -29.06
C GLY A 896 3.68 -8.45 -29.14
N VAL A 897 2.81 -9.32 -28.65
CA VAL A 897 1.35 -9.10 -28.62
C VAL A 897 0.99 -7.91 -27.72
N ARG A 898 1.60 -7.80 -26.54
CA ARG A 898 1.41 -6.65 -25.65
C ARG A 898 1.93 -5.34 -26.26
N GLY A 899 3.01 -5.39 -27.02
CA GLY A 899 3.50 -4.24 -27.80
C GLY A 899 2.45 -3.73 -28.79
N GLN A 900 1.80 -4.63 -29.53
CA GLN A 900 0.71 -4.27 -30.45
C GLN A 900 -0.51 -3.69 -29.71
N MET A 901 -0.89 -4.29 -28.58
CA MET A 901 -1.98 -3.77 -27.74
C MET A 901 -1.67 -2.37 -27.20
N LEU A 902 -0.42 -2.12 -26.81
CA LEU A 902 0.03 -0.82 -26.33
C LEU A 902 -0.01 0.25 -27.44
N GLN A 903 0.36 -0.11 -28.67
CA GLN A 903 0.21 0.78 -29.83
C GLN A 903 -1.26 1.10 -30.11
N LYS A 904 -2.16 0.11 -30.02
CA LYS A 904 -3.61 0.35 -30.12
C LYS A 904 -4.13 1.23 -28.98
N ALA A 905 -3.65 1.02 -27.76
CA ALA A 905 -4.00 1.86 -26.60
C ALA A 905 -3.57 3.31 -26.85
N ALA A 906 -2.35 3.51 -27.32
CA ALA A 906 -1.83 4.82 -27.69
C ALA A 906 -2.75 5.49 -28.72
N SER A 907 -3.03 4.82 -29.85
CA SER A 907 -3.94 5.31 -30.90
C SER A 907 -5.33 5.69 -30.36
N PHE A 908 -5.89 4.84 -29.50
CA PHE A 908 -7.16 5.11 -28.83
C PHE A 908 -7.11 6.37 -27.96
N PHE A 909 -6.01 6.60 -27.23
CA PHE A 909 -5.82 7.82 -26.46
C PHE A 909 -5.68 9.06 -27.35
N GLU A 910 -5.03 8.95 -28.52
CA GLU A 910 -4.93 10.07 -29.47
C GLU A 910 -6.29 10.46 -30.03
N GLN A 911 -7.13 9.47 -30.37
CA GLN A 911 -8.51 9.70 -30.82
C GLN A 911 -9.32 10.41 -29.74
N CYS A 912 -9.23 9.96 -28.48
CA CYS A 912 -9.89 10.63 -27.36
C CYS A 912 -9.37 12.06 -27.15
N GLN A 913 -8.06 12.29 -27.32
CA GLN A 913 -7.47 13.63 -27.25
C GLN A 913 -7.89 14.54 -28.40
N ALA A 914 -8.12 13.99 -29.59
CA ALA A 914 -8.69 14.72 -30.72
C ALA A 914 -10.19 15.03 -30.55
N GLY A 915 -10.82 14.56 -29.46
CA GLY A 915 -12.27 14.66 -29.27
C GLY A 915 -13.07 13.74 -30.19
N GLN A 916 -12.42 12.78 -30.86
CA GLN A 916 -13.09 11.79 -31.67
C GLN A 916 -13.66 10.70 -30.76
N THR A 917 -14.98 10.59 -30.72
CA THR A 917 -15.69 9.52 -30.00
C THR A 917 -16.16 8.40 -30.91
N ASN A 918 -15.90 8.50 -32.22
CA ASN A 918 -16.45 7.64 -33.24
C ASN A 918 -16.35 6.17 -32.85
N SER A 919 -17.53 5.56 -32.68
CA SER A 919 -17.75 4.16 -32.96
C SER A 919 -17.23 3.92 -34.37
N ALA A 920 -16.36 2.94 -34.57
CA ALA A 920 -15.97 2.54 -35.91
C ALA A 920 -17.23 2.29 -36.76
N ASP A 921 -17.47 3.14 -37.75
CA ASP A 921 -18.04 2.67 -39.00
C ASP A 921 -17.03 1.66 -39.54
N HIS A 922 -17.43 0.40 -39.54
CA HIS A 922 -16.55 -0.77 -39.72
C HIS A 922 -16.09 -0.99 -41.18
N ASP A 923 -16.19 0.01 -42.06
CA ASP A 923 -16.05 -0.19 -43.51
C ASP A 923 -14.87 0.54 -44.18
N ALA A 924 -13.87 1.02 -43.43
CA ALA A 924 -12.62 1.46 -44.05
C ALA A 924 -11.67 0.25 -44.25
N PRO A 925 -11.35 -0.15 -45.50
CA PRO A 925 -10.41 -1.23 -45.74
C PRO A 925 -9.00 -0.81 -45.27
N VAL A 926 -8.44 -1.56 -44.33
CA VAL A 926 -7.04 -1.44 -43.93
C VAL A 926 -6.18 -1.85 -45.13
N ALA A 927 -5.59 -0.86 -45.80
CA ALA A 927 -4.53 -1.12 -46.77
C ALA A 927 -3.33 -1.73 -46.02
N LEU A 928 -3.03 -3.00 -46.33
CA LEU A 928 -1.85 -3.70 -45.88
C LEU A 928 -0.64 -3.12 -46.65
N GLU A 929 -0.07 -2.01 -46.18
CA GLU A 929 1.25 -1.58 -46.66
C GLU A 929 2.35 -2.34 -45.92
N SER A 930 3.26 -2.88 -46.73
CA SER A 930 4.33 -3.79 -46.38
C SER A 930 5.33 -3.19 -45.39
N VAL A 931 5.40 -3.76 -44.18
CA VAL A 931 6.59 -3.65 -43.34
C VAL A 931 7.59 -4.71 -43.81
N THR A 932 8.41 -4.34 -44.79
CA THR A 932 9.66 -5.04 -45.10
C THR A 932 10.84 -4.12 -44.84
N SER A 933 11.79 -4.62 -44.06
CA SER A 933 13.19 -4.21 -43.98
C SER A 933 13.54 -2.92 -43.21
N SER A 934 13.80 -3.06 -41.91
CA SER A 934 15.06 -2.62 -41.29
C SER A 934 15.17 -3.13 -39.85
N ILE A 935 15.68 -4.35 -39.69
CA ILE A 935 16.36 -4.80 -38.47
C ILE A 935 17.80 -5.11 -38.90
N PHE A 936 18.72 -4.25 -38.49
CA PHE A 936 20.07 -4.57 -38.08
C PHE A 936 20.35 -3.80 -36.80
#